data_AF-A0AAD4F893-F1
#
_entry.id   AF-A0AAD4F893-F1
#
_cell.length_a   1.000
_cell.length_b   1.000
_cell.length_c   1.000
_cell.angle_alpha   90.00
_cell.angle_beta   90.00
_cell.angle_gamma   90.00
#
_symmetry.space_group_name_H-M   'P 1'
#
loop_
_entity.id
_entity.type
_entity.pdbx_description
1 polymer ?
#
loop_
_entity_poly.entity_id
_entity_poly.type
_entity_poly.pdbx_seq_one_letter_code
_entity_poly.pdbx_strand_id
1 'polypeptide(L)'
;MPSVTSGNLFLRAWVGLCLCFGTLAASQTVTPPNSASKPSRLWQNSPGAAWNDCFLIGNGRLGASIPGGAKNDSIWLNEETFWNGMYKSRINPKALASMPNIRSAVVSGSFSTAQSLGTSNYDGVPSSARNYNTLGSMVIMMNHAATVHGYERWLDVSDATSGVYYTVDGVTYTREYIASKPADMIAIRITASRPGSVSFSVSLKRGGATGKASGPDAVILTSDSGGDLPIRFASGARVVSVGGTVSASGSQVTCTGADEAWIFVTAWTTVRQSDPLSKVTKDLQAATKKYSDLRADHVKDYQSIYQRADFSFGSSTASQKALTTAQRIDGISRVYDPELAVLSLQFARYLLISSSRRGTLPANLQGIWNSEENPMWGSRFTININLHLIEDVSEPFFELIHKVNSNGKDTAKKMFNARGSCAHHNTDLWGDTAPQDNWQPGTTWTQGLAWLVMHTYEHYLYTGDVDFLKANFEPIKDSAAFFLDFLTDYKGWKVTNPTTSPENTFISNGGRYSVTCGSTIDNTLIRTLFRIVLEFQSLLNATDTGLVAELQKLLPKLPPLRQNKWGGVMEWIEDYDEAEPGMSHMSQLLGAYPLADITPANQTTFNWAISSLNRRLSNARGSIGWPRAWVMALAARFFQPDLVSQGVVYQLQKAYRPTSMMNVGAPAQFQIDANFGSAAGWLRALLQSHEWLAADSTATSLRSASYGDAGRVTLIRLLPALPKTWAANGGGFARGLRARGGFQVDLVWDSSGSLQSANITSLSGSPAWVTLGGNLIGSAGKAIKVVGGSSGPFVKVSGAKGSVFTFTLA
;
A
#
# COMPACT_ATOMS: atom_id res chain seq x y z
N MET A 1 -34.18 -98.52 -48.01
CA MET A 1 -33.25 -99.18 -47.08
C MET A 1 -31.84 -98.66 -47.37
N PRO A 2 -30.89 -98.73 -46.42
CA PRO A 2 -30.37 -97.64 -45.55
C PRO A 2 -30.15 -96.29 -46.31
N SER A 3 -29.11 -95.42 -46.21
CA SER A 3 -27.93 -95.16 -45.32
C SER A 3 -27.66 -93.62 -45.32
N VAL A 4 -26.81 -92.91 -44.54
CA VAL A 4 -25.59 -93.17 -43.72
C VAL A 4 -24.33 -93.39 -44.58
N THR A 5 -23.18 -92.70 -44.45
CA THR A 5 -22.59 -91.80 -43.42
C THR A 5 -22.22 -90.40 -43.94
N SER A 6 -21.96 -89.44 -43.04
CA SER A 6 -21.16 -88.22 -43.31
C SER A 6 -20.24 -87.88 -42.14
N GLY A 7 -19.09 -87.24 -42.42
CA GLY A 7 -18.13 -86.75 -41.42
C GLY A 7 -17.25 -85.68 -42.05
N ASN A 8 -16.96 -84.59 -41.33
CA ASN A 8 -16.32 -83.41 -41.91
C ASN A 8 -15.39 -82.69 -40.91
N LEU A 9 -14.47 -81.87 -41.42
CA LEU A 9 -13.34 -81.31 -40.64
C LEU A 9 -13.75 -80.26 -39.59
N PHE A 10 -12.99 -80.19 -38.50
CA PHE A 10 -13.03 -79.09 -37.54
C PHE A 10 -12.35 -77.84 -38.10
N LEU A 11 -13.07 -76.71 -38.09
CA LEU A 11 -12.47 -75.37 -38.11
C LEU A 11 -13.14 -74.54 -37.00
N ARG A 12 -12.36 -74.06 -36.02
CA ARG A 12 -12.89 -73.32 -34.86
C ARG A 12 -12.95 -71.81 -35.17
N ALA A 13 -14.14 -71.30 -35.42
CA ALA A 13 -14.40 -69.86 -35.35
C ALA A 13 -14.58 -69.43 -33.88
N TRP A 14 -13.94 -68.34 -33.47
CA TRP A 14 -14.21 -67.65 -32.21
C TRP A 14 -14.98 -66.35 -32.52
N VAL A 15 -16.16 -66.19 -31.93
CA VAL A 15 -16.95 -64.95 -32.03
C VAL A 15 -16.49 -64.00 -30.92
N GLY A 16 -15.75 -62.96 -31.28
CA GLY A 16 -15.40 -61.87 -30.37
C GLY A 16 -16.56 -60.91 -30.17
N LEU A 17 -17.20 -60.92 -29.01
CA LEU A 17 -18.30 -60.01 -28.68
C LEU A 17 -17.73 -58.65 -28.23
N CYS A 18 -17.71 -57.66 -29.13
CA CYS A 18 -17.23 -56.30 -28.83
C CYS A 18 -18.21 -55.54 -27.91
N LEU A 19 -18.06 -55.73 -26.59
CA LEU A 19 -18.70 -54.89 -25.57
C LEU A 19 -18.04 -53.51 -25.53
N CYS A 20 -18.58 -52.57 -26.30
CA CYS A 20 -18.23 -51.15 -26.22
C CYS A 20 -18.69 -50.55 -24.89
N PHE A 21 -17.88 -50.70 -23.83
CA PHE A 21 -18.02 -49.93 -22.60
C PHE A 21 -17.73 -48.45 -22.88
N GLY A 22 -18.76 -47.73 -23.31
CA GLY A 22 -18.75 -46.27 -23.36
C GLY A 22 -18.55 -45.73 -21.95
N THR A 23 -17.34 -45.26 -21.65
CA THR A 23 -17.03 -44.60 -20.38
C THR A 23 -17.82 -43.30 -20.29
N LEU A 24 -18.93 -43.32 -19.56
CA LEU A 24 -19.69 -42.15 -19.19
C LEU A 24 -18.79 -41.21 -18.37
N ALA A 25 -18.21 -40.22 -19.05
CA ALA A 25 -17.40 -39.19 -18.42
C ALA A 25 -18.27 -38.45 -17.40
N ALA A 26 -17.92 -38.57 -16.12
CA ALA A 26 -18.68 -37.94 -15.03
C ALA A 26 -18.70 -36.43 -15.25
N SER A 27 -19.91 -35.84 -15.30
CA SER A 27 -20.08 -34.38 -15.38
C SER A 27 -19.35 -33.72 -14.21
N GLN A 28 -18.45 -32.79 -14.53
CA GLN A 28 -17.72 -32.06 -13.51
C GLN A 28 -18.69 -31.09 -12.83
N THR A 29 -19.00 -31.34 -11.55
CA THR A 29 -20.10 -30.66 -10.84
C THR A 29 -19.73 -29.21 -10.48
N VAL A 30 -19.80 -28.30 -11.46
CA VAL A 30 -19.52 -26.87 -11.30
C VAL A 30 -20.59 -26.25 -10.37
N THR A 31 -20.25 -26.16 -9.08
CA THR A 31 -21.15 -25.71 -8.03
C THR A 31 -21.29 -24.19 -8.07
N PRO A 32 -22.51 -23.62 -7.89
CA PRO A 32 -22.68 -22.18 -7.75
C PRO A 32 -21.83 -21.60 -6.61
N PRO A 33 -21.17 -20.44 -6.80
CA PRO A 33 -20.50 -19.77 -5.71
C PRO A 33 -21.52 -19.28 -4.67
N ASN A 34 -21.07 -19.14 -3.42
CA ASN A 34 -21.87 -18.62 -2.32
C ASN A 34 -21.09 -17.48 -1.65
N SER A 35 -20.85 -16.40 -2.38
CA SER A 35 -20.05 -15.28 -1.87
C SER A 35 -20.76 -14.50 -0.75
N ALA A 36 -22.10 -14.58 -0.66
CA ALA A 36 -22.88 -14.13 0.48
C ALA A 36 -22.49 -14.80 1.82
N SER A 37 -21.96 -16.04 1.78
CA SER A 37 -21.44 -16.75 2.97
C SER A 37 -19.98 -16.42 3.32
N LYS A 38 -19.31 -15.55 2.55
CA LYS A 38 -17.86 -15.31 2.64
C LYS A 38 -17.55 -13.84 2.97
N PRO A 39 -17.32 -13.48 4.25
CA PRO A 39 -17.02 -12.09 4.63
C PRO A 39 -15.70 -11.57 4.03
N SER A 40 -14.82 -12.46 3.57
CA SER A 40 -13.59 -12.14 2.84
C SER A 40 -13.78 -11.80 1.35
N ARG A 41 -15.01 -11.81 0.82
CA ARG A 41 -15.25 -11.58 -0.61
C ARG A 41 -15.81 -10.21 -0.93
N LEU A 42 -15.10 -9.53 -1.84
CA LEU A 42 -15.75 -8.58 -2.74
C LEU A 42 -16.49 -9.39 -3.80
N TRP A 43 -17.77 -9.11 -4.07
CA TRP A 43 -18.54 -9.83 -5.08
C TRP A 43 -19.64 -8.98 -5.72
N GLN A 44 -19.96 -9.27 -6.99
CA GLN A 44 -20.97 -8.59 -7.80
C GLN A 44 -21.71 -9.58 -8.70
N ASN A 45 -22.97 -9.28 -9.00
CA ASN A 45 -23.81 -10.00 -9.96
C ASN A 45 -23.72 -9.44 -11.41
N SER A 46 -22.72 -8.61 -11.70
CA SER A 46 -22.40 -8.13 -13.05
C SER A 46 -20.89 -8.01 -13.28
N PRO A 47 -20.42 -8.07 -14.55
CA PRO A 47 -19.08 -7.63 -14.91
C PRO A 47 -18.80 -6.19 -14.50
N GLY A 48 -17.52 -5.82 -14.44
CA GLY A 48 -17.10 -4.42 -14.35
C GLY A 48 -17.31 -3.68 -15.68
N ALA A 49 -17.79 -2.43 -15.61
CA ALA A 49 -18.10 -1.61 -16.79
C ALA A 49 -16.94 -0.66 -17.18
N ALA A 50 -16.20 -0.16 -16.20
CA ALA A 50 -14.98 0.62 -16.36
C ALA A 50 -13.78 -0.07 -15.70
N TRP A 51 -12.56 0.40 -15.97
CA TRP A 51 -11.35 -0.16 -15.34
C TRP A 51 -11.42 -0.14 -13.80
N ASN A 52 -11.90 0.97 -13.21
CA ASN A 52 -12.17 1.09 -11.77
C ASN A 52 -13.14 0.04 -11.19
N ASP A 53 -13.95 -0.65 -12.01
CA ASP A 53 -14.83 -1.73 -11.54
C ASP A 53 -14.15 -3.10 -11.46
N CYS A 54 -12.92 -3.23 -11.98
CA CYS A 54 -12.18 -4.48 -12.02
C CYS A 54 -11.88 -5.01 -10.61
N PHE A 55 -11.66 -6.32 -10.52
CA PHE A 55 -10.91 -6.89 -9.41
C PHE A 55 -9.42 -6.95 -9.76
N LEU A 56 -8.59 -6.49 -8.83
CA LEU A 56 -7.14 -6.44 -8.99
C LEU A 56 -6.52 -7.72 -8.41
N ILE A 57 -5.62 -8.36 -9.16
CA ILE A 57 -4.76 -9.44 -8.66
C ILE A 57 -3.29 -9.13 -8.94
N GLY A 58 -2.38 -9.53 -8.07
CA GLY A 58 -0.95 -9.33 -8.28
C GLY A 58 -0.06 -10.19 -7.38
N ASN A 59 1.17 -10.42 -7.83
CA ASN A 59 2.20 -11.19 -7.09
C ASN A 59 3.34 -10.29 -6.54
N GLY A 60 3.13 -8.98 -6.55
CA GLY A 60 4.15 -7.96 -6.30
C GLY A 60 4.88 -7.48 -7.55
N ARG A 61 5.09 -8.34 -8.57
CA ARG A 61 5.79 -7.99 -9.82
C ARG A 61 4.85 -7.88 -11.03
N LEU A 62 4.02 -8.90 -11.23
CA LEU A 62 2.97 -8.96 -12.25
C LEU A 62 1.63 -8.57 -11.62
N GLY A 63 0.88 -7.71 -12.32
CA GLY A 63 -0.47 -7.30 -11.94
C GLY A 63 -1.47 -7.52 -13.08
N ALA A 64 -2.71 -7.82 -12.74
CA ALA A 64 -3.83 -7.86 -13.68
C ALA A 64 -5.09 -7.18 -13.11
N SER A 65 -5.83 -6.50 -13.98
CA SER A 65 -7.12 -5.88 -13.67
C SER A 65 -8.23 -6.60 -14.44
N ILE A 66 -9.10 -7.31 -13.74
CA ILE A 66 -10.10 -8.24 -14.31
C ILE A 66 -11.51 -7.64 -14.21
N PRO A 67 -12.17 -7.26 -15.32
CA PRO A 67 -13.58 -6.88 -15.30
C PRO A 67 -14.52 -8.08 -15.19
N GLY A 68 -14.07 -9.27 -15.62
CA GLY A 68 -14.80 -10.54 -15.49
C GLY A 68 -15.87 -10.75 -16.56
N GLY A 69 -15.72 -10.14 -17.74
CA GLY A 69 -16.73 -10.18 -18.79
C GLY A 69 -16.94 -11.61 -19.33
N ALA A 70 -18.17 -12.11 -19.32
CA ALA A 70 -18.43 -13.52 -19.62
C ALA A 70 -18.01 -13.91 -21.05
N LYS A 71 -18.63 -13.30 -22.07
CA LYS A 71 -18.34 -13.54 -23.50
C LYS A 71 -17.00 -12.97 -23.96
N ASN A 72 -16.59 -11.82 -23.42
CA ASN A 72 -15.35 -11.11 -23.74
C ASN A 72 -14.79 -10.55 -22.43
N ASP A 73 -13.61 -11.00 -22.02
CA ASP A 73 -12.89 -10.52 -20.84
C ASP A 73 -11.62 -9.80 -21.30
N SER A 74 -11.62 -8.47 -21.24
CA SER A 74 -10.46 -7.63 -21.55
C SER A 74 -9.74 -7.29 -20.24
N ILE A 75 -8.63 -7.99 -19.98
CA ILE A 75 -7.88 -7.95 -18.73
C ILE A 75 -6.63 -7.10 -18.95
N TRP A 76 -6.51 -5.97 -18.24
CA TRP A 76 -5.30 -5.13 -18.32
C TRP A 76 -4.14 -5.83 -17.61
N LEU A 77 -2.94 -5.74 -18.19
CA LEU A 77 -1.73 -6.39 -17.70
C LEU A 77 -0.65 -5.36 -17.33
N ASN A 78 0.07 -5.66 -16.25
CA ASN A 78 1.10 -4.81 -15.69
C ASN A 78 2.33 -5.65 -15.28
N GLU A 79 3.52 -5.08 -15.48
CA GLU A 79 4.76 -5.53 -14.82
C GLU A 79 5.40 -4.28 -14.20
N GLU A 80 5.78 -4.36 -12.93
CA GLU A 80 6.18 -3.22 -12.09
C GLU A 80 7.33 -2.36 -12.66
N THR A 81 8.20 -2.93 -13.50
CA THR A 81 9.39 -2.25 -14.06
C THR A 81 9.13 -1.62 -15.42
N PHE A 82 7.90 -1.68 -15.94
CA PHE A 82 7.54 -1.03 -17.20
C PHE A 82 7.14 0.45 -17.02
N TRP A 83 8.12 1.34 -17.14
CA TRP A 83 8.00 2.81 -17.02
C TRP A 83 8.34 3.49 -18.37
N ASN A 84 8.09 4.80 -18.51
CA ASN A 84 8.30 5.55 -19.77
C ASN A 84 9.78 5.89 -20.09
N GLY A 85 10.69 4.94 -19.93
CA GLY A 85 12.09 5.04 -20.35
C GLY A 85 13.12 4.96 -19.21
N MET A 86 14.40 4.88 -19.60
CA MET A 86 15.56 4.68 -18.72
C MET A 86 15.93 5.93 -17.90
N TYR A 87 16.81 5.76 -16.92
CA TYR A 87 17.35 6.85 -16.10
C TYR A 87 17.84 8.04 -16.94
N LYS A 88 17.53 9.25 -16.48
CA LYS A 88 17.97 10.52 -17.06
C LYS A 88 18.10 11.55 -15.95
N SER A 89 19.29 12.11 -15.73
CA SER A 89 19.50 13.19 -14.77
C SER A 89 18.70 14.43 -15.18
N ARG A 90 17.75 14.84 -14.34
CA ARG A 90 16.95 16.07 -14.53
C ARG A 90 17.45 17.28 -13.72
N ILE A 91 18.60 17.15 -13.05
CA ILE A 91 19.16 18.23 -12.21
C ILE A 91 19.37 19.50 -13.05
N ASN A 92 18.76 20.61 -12.64
CA ASN A 92 18.86 21.89 -13.35
C ASN A 92 20.24 22.54 -13.09
N PRO A 93 21.08 22.76 -14.13
CA PRO A 93 22.42 23.31 -13.95
C PRO A 93 22.43 24.77 -13.46
N LYS A 94 21.30 25.48 -13.52
CA LYS A 94 21.20 26.86 -13.01
C LYS A 94 20.88 26.95 -11.51
N ALA A 95 20.49 25.85 -10.86
CA ALA A 95 19.96 25.87 -9.50
C ALA A 95 20.96 26.45 -8.49
N LEU A 96 22.20 25.97 -8.51
CA LEU A 96 23.26 26.41 -7.59
C LEU A 96 23.57 27.91 -7.73
N ALA A 97 23.74 28.40 -8.96
CA ALA A 97 24.01 29.81 -9.23
C ALA A 97 22.82 30.73 -8.86
N SER A 98 21.60 30.21 -8.92
CA SER A 98 20.37 30.96 -8.61
C SER A 98 19.99 30.92 -7.13
N MET A 99 20.53 29.97 -6.36
CA MET A 99 20.18 29.71 -4.97
C MET A 99 20.32 30.94 -4.05
N PRO A 100 21.36 31.80 -4.14
CA PRO A 100 21.45 33.01 -3.32
C PRO A 100 20.31 34.00 -3.59
N ASN A 101 19.92 34.15 -4.86
CA ASN A 101 18.87 35.08 -5.28
C ASN A 101 17.48 34.59 -4.84
N ILE A 102 17.21 33.28 -4.95
CA ILE A 102 15.98 32.64 -4.43
C ILE A 102 15.88 32.84 -2.91
N ARG A 103 16.97 32.52 -2.18
CA ARG A 103 17.03 32.66 -0.71
C ARG A 103 16.83 34.10 -0.22
N SER A 104 17.41 35.07 -0.94
CA SER A 104 17.25 36.50 -0.66
C SER A 104 15.81 36.97 -0.94
N ALA A 105 15.22 36.53 -2.06
CA ALA A 105 13.84 36.84 -2.40
C ALA A 105 12.83 36.30 -1.37
N VAL A 106 13.06 35.10 -0.83
CA VAL A 106 12.25 34.53 0.26
C VAL A 106 12.35 35.37 1.54
N VAL A 107 13.57 35.64 2.01
CA VAL A 107 13.81 36.33 3.30
C VAL A 107 13.35 37.79 3.28
N SER A 108 13.38 38.44 2.11
CA SER A 108 12.86 39.81 1.90
C SER A 108 11.34 39.90 1.71
N GLY A 109 10.62 38.77 1.67
CA GLY A 109 9.18 38.75 1.37
C GLY A 109 8.83 38.96 -0.11
N SER A 110 9.82 38.91 -1.00
CA SER A 110 9.68 39.01 -2.46
C SER A 110 9.22 37.68 -3.08
N PHE A 111 8.16 37.09 -2.53
CA PHE A 111 7.72 35.72 -2.83
C PHE A 111 7.40 35.48 -4.32
N SER A 112 6.89 36.49 -5.03
CA SER A 112 6.69 36.40 -6.48
C SER A 112 8.00 36.16 -7.23
N THR A 113 9.06 36.89 -6.87
CA THR A 113 10.40 36.72 -7.45
C THR A 113 11.00 35.36 -7.09
N ALA A 114 10.80 34.90 -5.86
CA ALA A 114 11.26 33.57 -5.42
C ALA A 114 10.61 32.45 -6.26
N GLN A 115 9.29 32.50 -6.47
CA GLN A 115 8.57 31.51 -7.29
C GLN A 115 8.98 31.57 -8.77
N SER A 116 9.12 32.77 -9.36
CA SER A 116 9.58 32.91 -10.75
C SER A 116 11.02 32.40 -10.97
N LEU A 117 11.91 32.59 -10.00
CA LEU A 117 13.26 32.02 -10.03
C LEU A 117 13.26 30.50 -9.81
N GLY A 118 12.30 29.98 -9.03
CA GLY A 118 12.02 28.54 -8.89
C GLY A 118 11.73 27.90 -10.26
N THR A 119 10.59 28.28 -10.84
CA THR A 119 10.13 27.79 -12.16
C THR A 119 11.17 27.88 -13.28
N SER A 120 12.03 28.91 -13.27
CA SER A 120 12.97 29.15 -14.38
C SER A 120 14.38 28.53 -14.19
N ASN A 121 14.82 28.32 -12.95
CA ASN A 121 16.21 27.94 -12.66
C ASN A 121 16.40 26.83 -11.62
N TYR A 122 15.35 26.42 -10.91
CA TYR A 122 15.38 25.36 -9.90
C TYR A 122 14.70 24.08 -10.40
N ASP A 123 13.50 24.21 -10.98
CA ASP A 123 12.69 23.11 -11.49
C ASP A 123 13.48 22.18 -12.43
N GLY A 124 13.18 20.87 -12.40
CA GLY A 124 13.92 19.87 -13.16
C GLY A 124 13.89 20.10 -14.68
N VAL A 125 14.88 19.55 -15.38
CA VAL A 125 15.01 19.67 -16.85
C VAL A 125 15.19 18.27 -17.47
N PRO A 126 14.14 17.61 -18.01
CA PRO A 126 12.74 18.06 -18.05
C PRO A 126 12.07 18.10 -16.68
N SER A 127 10.96 18.84 -16.58
CA SER A 127 10.23 19.10 -15.33
C SER A 127 9.70 17.84 -14.65
N SER A 128 9.35 16.80 -15.42
CA SER A 128 8.75 15.58 -14.89
C SER A 128 9.71 14.37 -14.96
N ALA A 129 9.80 13.60 -13.88
CA ALA A 129 10.45 12.29 -13.78
C ALA A 129 9.69 11.20 -14.58
N ARG A 130 10.25 9.99 -14.69
CA ARG A 130 9.59 8.90 -15.44
C ARG A 130 8.25 8.52 -14.80
N ASN A 131 7.28 8.10 -15.62
CA ASN A 131 5.99 7.59 -15.17
C ASN A 131 5.86 6.08 -15.38
N TYR A 132 5.02 5.44 -14.56
CA TYR A 132 4.63 4.06 -14.76
C TYR A 132 3.74 3.91 -16.01
N ASN A 133 3.75 2.73 -16.65
CA ASN A 133 3.06 2.50 -17.92
C ASN A 133 2.31 1.14 -17.89
N THR A 134 1.51 0.85 -18.91
CA THR A 134 0.71 -0.38 -19.02
C THR A 134 1.29 -1.31 -20.07
N LEU A 135 1.25 -2.63 -19.85
CA LEU A 135 1.59 -3.61 -20.90
C LEU A 135 0.47 -3.72 -21.95
N GLY A 136 -0.65 -3.02 -21.75
CA GLY A 136 -1.87 -3.15 -22.52
C GLY A 136 -2.80 -4.18 -21.89
N SER A 137 -3.37 -5.07 -22.69
CA SER A 137 -4.38 -6.03 -22.23
C SER A 137 -4.31 -7.38 -22.95
N MET A 138 -4.73 -8.41 -22.22
CA MET A 138 -5.13 -9.71 -22.77
C MET A 138 -6.64 -9.72 -23.00
N VAL A 139 -7.07 -10.34 -24.08
CA VAL A 139 -8.50 -10.53 -24.40
C VAL A 139 -8.80 -12.01 -24.44
N ILE A 140 -9.70 -12.48 -23.57
CA ILE A 140 -10.29 -13.82 -23.64
C ILE A 140 -11.66 -13.70 -24.31
N MET A 141 -11.82 -14.29 -25.50
CA MET A 141 -13.10 -14.32 -26.22
C MET A 141 -13.68 -15.73 -26.19
N MET A 142 -14.74 -15.95 -25.41
CA MET A 142 -15.38 -17.26 -25.26
C MET A 142 -16.27 -17.59 -26.46
N ASN A 143 -16.36 -18.87 -26.83
CA ASN A 143 -17.18 -19.35 -27.95
C ASN A 143 -18.53 -19.97 -27.51
N HIS A 144 -19.36 -19.16 -26.85
CA HIS A 144 -20.77 -19.43 -26.56
C HIS A 144 -21.63 -18.19 -26.85
N ALA A 145 -22.96 -18.23 -26.62
CA ALA A 145 -23.83 -17.06 -26.78
C ALA A 145 -23.44 -15.90 -25.84
N ALA A 146 -23.91 -14.68 -26.14
CA ALA A 146 -23.58 -13.48 -25.34
C ALA A 146 -24.50 -13.28 -24.12
N THR A 147 -25.73 -13.77 -24.18
CA THR A 147 -26.68 -13.77 -23.05
C THR A 147 -26.23 -14.78 -22.00
N VAL A 148 -26.24 -14.38 -20.73
CA VAL A 148 -25.81 -15.23 -19.61
C VAL A 148 -26.80 -15.17 -18.46
N HIS A 149 -26.90 -16.26 -17.70
CA HIS A 149 -27.77 -16.39 -16.52
C HIS A 149 -26.96 -16.77 -15.28
N GLY A 150 -27.46 -16.40 -14.10
CA GLY A 150 -26.83 -16.73 -12.82
C GLY A 150 -25.39 -16.22 -12.68
N TYR A 151 -25.09 -15.02 -13.21
CA TYR A 151 -23.75 -14.46 -13.20
C TYR A 151 -23.33 -14.04 -11.78
N GLU A 152 -22.14 -14.45 -11.35
CA GLU A 152 -21.43 -13.88 -10.20
C GLU A 152 -19.95 -13.69 -10.55
N ARG A 153 -19.32 -12.63 -10.04
CA ARG A 153 -17.86 -12.54 -9.92
C ARG A 153 -17.45 -12.22 -8.49
N TRP A 154 -16.29 -12.71 -8.07
CA TRP A 154 -15.72 -12.44 -6.74
C TRP A 154 -14.21 -12.16 -6.77
N LEU A 155 -13.72 -11.52 -5.72
CA LEU A 155 -12.33 -11.51 -5.29
C LEU A 155 -12.31 -11.86 -3.80
N ASP A 156 -11.67 -12.99 -3.46
CA ASP A 156 -11.54 -13.47 -2.08
C ASP A 156 -10.19 -13.04 -1.52
N VAL A 157 -10.19 -12.07 -0.59
CA VAL A 157 -8.95 -11.57 0.00
C VAL A 157 -8.30 -12.56 0.97
N SER A 158 -8.95 -13.68 1.30
CA SER A 158 -8.40 -14.67 2.23
C SER A 158 -7.49 -15.71 1.59
N ASP A 159 -7.62 -15.95 0.28
CA ASP A 159 -6.78 -16.88 -0.49
C ASP A 159 -6.21 -16.27 -1.78
N ALA A 160 -6.47 -14.96 -2.00
CA ALA A 160 -6.03 -14.19 -3.16
C ALA A 160 -6.45 -14.81 -4.51
N THR A 161 -7.67 -15.36 -4.58
CA THR A 161 -8.29 -15.79 -5.83
C THR A 161 -9.37 -14.81 -6.29
N SER A 162 -9.35 -14.49 -7.58
CA SER A 162 -10.47 -13.84 -8.28
C SER A 162 -11.21 -14.89 -9.10
N GLY A 163 -12.50 -14.69 -9.37
CA GLY A 163 -13.28 -15.64 -10.15
C GLY A 163 -14.58 -15.11 -10.73
N VAL A 164 -15.10 -15.85 -11.70
CA VAL A 164 -16.31 -15.54 -12.49
C VAL A 164 -17.07 -16.84 -12.74
N TYR A 165 -18.39 -16.83 -12.50
CA TYR A 165 -19.32 -17.94 -12.73
C TYR A 165 -20.53 -17.45 -13.52
N TYR A 166 -21.03 -18.24 -14.47
CA TYR A 166 -22.28 -17.97 -15.21
C TYR A 166 -22.76 -19.22 -15.97
N THR A 167 -23.99 -19.19 -16.50
CA THR A 167 -24.56 -20.26 -17.35
C THR A 167 -25.04 -19.71 -18.70
N VAL A 168 -24.78 -20.46 -19.78
CA VAL A 168 -25.17 -20.16 -21.17
C VAL A 168 -25.66 -21.46 -21.82
N ASP A 169 -26.83 -21.45 -22.45
CA ASP A 169 -27.38 -22.59 -23.20
C ASP A 169 -27.39 -23.93 -22.41
N GLY A 170 -27.65 -23.85 -21.10
CA GLY A 170 -27.64 -24.98 -20.16
C GLY A 170 -26.25 -25.44 -19.70
N VAL A 171 -25.17 -24.85 -20.20
CA VAL A 171 -23.79 -25.12 -19.75
C VAL A 171 -23.35 -24.05 -18.76
N THR A 172 -22.91 -24.49 -17.58
CA THR A 172 -22.33 -23.62 -16.56
C THR A 172 -20.82 -23.53 -16.79
N TYR A 173 -20.29 -22.30 -16.77
CA TYR A 173 -18.87 -21.99 -16.90
C TYR A 173 -18.35 -21.35 -15.62
N THR A 174 -17.11 -21.68 -15.26
CA THR A 174 -16.37 -20.95 -14.22
C THR A 174 -14.96 -20.64 -14.67
N ARG A 175 -14.45 -19.47 -14.26
CA ARG A 175 -13.08 -19.02 -14.43
C ARG A 175 -12.49 -18.62 -13.09
N GLU A 176 -11.27 -19.06 -12.79
CA GLU A 176 -10.54 -18.70 -11.56
C GLU A 176 -9.15 -18.14 -11.93
N TYR A 177 -8.75 -17.06 -11.28
CA TYR A 177 -7.59 -16.25 -11.66
C TYR A 177 -6.69 -16.05 -10.44
N ILE A 178 -5.39 -16.33 -10.59
CA ILE A 178 -4.36 -16.12 -9.57
C ILE A 178 -3.14 -15.41 -10.15
N ALA A 179 -2.46 -14.62 -9.32
CA ALA A 179 -1.15 -14.07 -9.61
C ALA A 179 -0.16 -14.69 -8.60
N SER A 180 0.50 -15.77 -9.01
CA SER A 180 1.32 -16.60 -8.13
C SER A 180 2.71 -16.01 -7.96
N LYS A 181 3.14 -15.79 -6.70
CA LYS A 181 4.53 -15.45 -6.37
C LYS A 181 5.45 -16.67 -6.45
N PRO A 182 5.08 -17.88 -5.96
CA PRO A 182 5.93 -19.07 -6.10
C PRO A 182 6.22 -19.49 -7.54
N ALA A 183 5.27 -19.29 -8.46
CA ALA A 183 5.48 -19.57 -9.88
C ALA A 183 5.94 -18.34 -10.70
N ASP A 184 5.91 -17.15 -10.10
CA ASP A 184 6.15 -15.85 -10.73
C ASP A 184 5.39 -15.60 -12.05
N MET A 185 4.12 -16.03 -12.09
CA MET A 185 3.23 -15.95 -13.25
C MET A 185 1.78 -15.68 -12.83
N ILE A 186 1.00 -15.11 -13.75
CA ILE A 186 -0.47 -15.12 -13.67
C ILE A 186 -0.98 -16.43 -14.29
N ALA A 187 -1.95 -17.07 -13.65
CA ALA A 187 -2.60 -18.28 -14.15
C ALA A 187 -4.13 -18.14 -14.08
N ILE A 188 -4.81 -18.58 -15.14
CA ILE A 188 -6.28 -18.59 -15.23
C ILE A 188 -6.74 -20.01 -15.55
N ARG A 189 -7.70 -20.54 -14.78
CA ARG A 189 -8.41 -21.80 -15.06
C ARG A 189 -9.75 -21.50 -15.72
N ILE A 190 -10.16 -22.30 -16.70
CA ILE A 190 -11.49 -22.26 -17.32
C ILE A 190 -12.04 -23.68 -17.35
N THR A 191 -13.27 -23.89 -16.85
CA THR A 191 -13.96 -25.19 -16.86
C THR A 191 -15.44 -25.01 -17.22
N ALA A 192 -16.10 -26.11 -17.63
CA ALA A 192 -17.52 -26.15 -17.93
C ALA A 192 -18.19 -27.39 -17.31
N SER A 193 -19.49 -27.31 -16.98
CA SER A 193 -20.26 -28.43 -16.40
C SER A 193 -20.49 -29.61 -17.34
N ARG A 194 -20.28 -29.40 -18.65
CA ARG A 194 -20.36 -30.42 -19.70
C ARG A 194 -18.99 -30.58 -20.38
N PRO A 195 -18.46 -31.82 -20.50
CA PRO A 195 -17.28 -32.12 -21.31
C PRO A 195 -17.33 -31.51 -22.71
N GLY A 196 -16.15 -31.24 -23.27
CA GLY A 196 -15.96 -30.65 -24.59
C GLY A 196 -16.54 -29.24 -24.82
N SER A 197 -17.01 -28.56 -23.76
CA SER A 197 -17.75 -27.29 -23.89
C SER A 197 -16.91 -26.04 -23.63
N VAL A 198 -15.64 -26.18 -23.24
CA VAL A 198 -14.69 -25.06 -23.15
C VAL A 198 -14.11 -24.77 -24.54
N SER A 199 -14.40 -23.58 -25.08
CA SER A 199 -13.85 -23.09 -26.35
C SER A 199 -13.71 -21.57 -26.29
N PHE A 200 -12.56 -21.03 -26.70
CA PHE A 200 -12.24 -19.60 -26.62
C PHE A 200 -10.99 -19.24 -27.46
N SER A 201 -10.75 -17.96 -27.69
CA SER A 201 -9.44 -17.45 -28.13
C SER A 201 -8.82 -16.48 -27.13
N VAL A 202 -7.48 -16.36 -27.17
CA VAL A 202 -6.66 -15.46 -26.36
C VAL A 202 -5.79 -14.62 -27.29
N SER A 203 -5.86 -13.29 -27.16
CA SER A 203 -4.95 -12.36 -27.85
C SER A 203 -4.38 -11.31 -26.89
N LEU A 204 -3.28 -10.67 -27.29
CA LEU A 204 -2.60 -9.59 -26.55
C LEU A 204 -2.58 -8.32 -27.39
N LYS A 205 -2.84 -7.15 -26.79
CA LYS A 205 -2.87 -5.85 -27.48
C LYS A 205 -2.35 -4.70 -26.60
N ARG A 206 -1.60 -3.75 -27.19
CA ARG A 206 -1.18 -2.48 -26.58
C ARG A 206 -1.16 -1.39 -27.65
N GLY A 207 -2.01 -0.37 -27.51
CA GLY A 207 -2.26 0.58 -28.61
C GLY A 207 -2.66 -0.16 -29.90
N GLY A 208 -1.98 0.15 -31.01
CA GLY A 208 -2.11 -0.56 -32.28
C GLY A 208 -1.27 -1.84 -32.40
N ALA A 209 -0.42 -2.18 -31.43
CA ALA A 209 0.41 -3.39 -31.47
C ALA A 209 -0.35 -4.61 -30.96
N THR A 210 -0.29 -5.72 -31.69
CA THR A 210 -0.87 -7.02 -31.32
C THR A 210 0.21 -8.06 -31.09
N GLY A 211 -0.09 -9.05 -30.25
CA GLY A 211 0.74 -10.25 -30.10
C GLY A 211 0.85 -11.05 -31.41
N LYS A 212 1.82 -11.97 -31.45
CA LYS A 212 2.08 -12.90 -32.56
C LYS A 212 2.14 -14.32 -32.01
N ALA A 213 1.64 -15.29 -32.77
CA ALA A 213 1.74 -16.71 -32.44
C ALA A 213 3.22 -17.12 -32.23
N SER A 214 3.48 -17.96 -31.23
CA SER A 214 4.80 -18.47 -30.89
C SER A 214 4.68 -19.92 -30.44
N GLY A 215 5.30 -20.85 -31.18
CA GLY A 215 5.04 -22.28 -31.02
C GLY A 215 3.59 -22.65 -31.37
N PRO A 216 3.10 -23.82 -30.92
CA PRO A 216 1.76 -24.31 -31.23
C PRO A 216 0.66 -23.73 -30.32
N ASP A 217 1.02 -23.20 -29.15
CA ASP A 217 0.11 -23.00 -28.02
C ASP A 217 0.26 -21.66 -27.28
N ALA A 218 1.10 -20.73 -27.77
CA ALA A 218 1.33 -19.43 -27.16
C ALA A 218 1.23 -18.24 -28.14
N VAL A 219 1.00 -17.05 -27.57
CA VAL A 219 1.03 -15.74 -28.23
C VAL A 219 1.90 -14.79 -27.42
N ILE A 220 2.79 -14.05 -28.08
CA ILE A 220 3.70 -13.09 -27.44
C ILE A 220 3.59 -11.72 -28.10
N LEU A 221 3.41 -10.68 -27.29
CA LEU A 221 3.49 -9.26 -27.64
C LEU A 221 4.85 -8.70 -27.22
N THR A 222 5.56 -8.09 -28.16
CA THR A 222 6.76 -7.29 -27.91
C THR A 222 6.50 -5.85 -28.30
N SER A 223 6.81 -4.91 -27.42
CA SER A 223 6.64 -3.47 -27.63
C SER A 223 7.61 -2.71 -26.69
N ASP A 224 7.58 -1.39 -26.71
CA ASP A 224 8.40 -0.54 -25.87
C ASP A 224 7.60 0.67 -25.37
N SER A 225 8.16 1.37 -24.38
CA SER A 225 7.48 2.46 -23.67
C SER A 225 7.27 3.73 -24.50
N GLY A 226 7.82 3.80 -25.71
CA GLY A 226 7.94 5.02 -26.49
C GLY A 226 8.85 6.08 -25.85
N GLY A 227 9.03 7.18 -26.57
CA GLY A 227 9.77 8.36 -26.10
C GLY A 227 11.28 8.19 -26.06
N ASP A 228 11.93 9.02 -25.23
CA ASP A 228 13.38 9.10 -25.08
C ASP A 228 13.93 8.02 -24.14
N LEU A 229 14.92 7.26 -24.62
CA LEU A 229 15.50 6.06 -23.98
C LEU A 229 14.42 5.00 -23.58
N PRO A 230 13.65 4.42 -24.51
CA PRO A 230 12.50 3.59 -24.18
C PRO A 230 12.87 2.26 -23.51
N ILE A 231 12.06 1.82 -22.54
CA ILE A 231 12.14 0.46 -21.97
C ILE A 231 11.43 -0.49 -22.94
N ARG A 232 12.06 -1.61 -23.32
CA ARG A 232 11.42 -2.65 -24.13
C ARG A 232 10.86 -3.77 -23.24
N PHE A 233 9.80 -4.42 -23.70
CA PHE A 233 9.22 -5.56 -22.99
C PHE A 233 8.79 -6.68 -23.93
N ALA A 234 8.64 -7.87 -23.35
CA ALA A 234 7.84 -8.95 -23.90
C ALA A 234 6.78 -9.35 -22.88
N SER A 235 5.57 -9.63 -23.34
CA SER A 235 4.47 -10.19 -22.55
C SER A 235 3.83 -11.31 -23.35
N GLY A 236 3.55 -12.45 -22.74
CA GLY A 236 3.07 -13.62 -23.46
C GLY A 236 2.06 -14.44 -22.67
N ALA A 237 1.17 -15.11 -23.40
CA ALA A 237 0.14 -15.99 -22.88
C ALA A 237 0.23 -17.35 -23.60
N ARG A 238 0.22 -18.44 -22.82
CA ARG A 238 0.17 -19.84 -23.31
C ARG A 238 -1.11 -20.50 -22.85
N VAL A 239 -1.72 -21.33 -23.72
CA VAL A 239 -2.91 -22.11 -23.39
C VAL A 239 -2.58 -23.59 -23.34
N VAL A 240 -3.01 -24.27 -22.27
CA VAL A 240 -2.92 -25.74 -22.12
C VAL A 240 -4.32 -26.27 -21.85
N SER A 241 -4.74 -27.36 -22.49
CA SER A 241 -6.09 -27.94 -22.31
C SER A 241 -6.06 -29.39 -21.83
N VAL A 242 -7.16 -29.77 -21.16
CA VAL A 242 -7.55 -31.16 -20.93
C VAL A 242 -8.70 -31.46 -21.89
N GLY A 243 -8.48 -32.42 -22.79
CA GLY A 243 -9.35 -32.62 -23.95
C GLY A 243 -9.22 -31.50 -24.99
N GLY A 244 -10.00 -31.60 -26.06
CA GLY A 244 -10.05 -30.60 -27.13
C GLY A 244 -8.75 -30.47 -27.94
N THR A 245 -8.61 -29.31 -28.58
CA THR A 245 -7.41 -28.91 -29.32
C THR A 245 -7.01 -27.48 -28.98
N VAL A 246 -5.72 -27.19 -29.06
CA VAL A 246 -5.15 -25.84 -28.95
C VAL A 246 -4.31 -25.55 -30.21
N SER A 247 -4.45 -24.35 -30.77
CA SER A 247 -3.64 -23.88 -31.89
C SER A 247 -3.40 -22.37 -31.87
N ALA A 248 -2.15 -21.96 -32.04
CA ALA A 248 -1.74 -20.58 -32.23
C ALA A 248 -1.68 -20.22 -33.72
N SER A 249 -2.24 -19.08 -34.10
CA SER A 249 -2.20 -18.59 -35.49
C SER A 249 -2.35 -17.07 -35.53
N GLY A 250 -1.61 -16.41 -36.41
CA GLY A 250 -1.61 -14.95 -36.57
C GLY A 250 -1.27 -14.24 -35.25
N SER A 251 -2.28 -13.63 -34.63
CA SER A 251 -2.19 -12.84 -33.40
C SER A 251 -2.93 -13.42 -32.19
N GLN A 252 -3.38 -14.68 -32.26
CA GLN A 252 -4.11 -15.33 -31.15
C GLN A 252 -3.77 -16.81 -30.96
N VAL A 253 -4.06 -17.34 -29.77
CA VAL A 253 -4.21 -18.78 -29.50
C VAL A 253 -5.70 -19.11 -29.44
N THR A 254 -6.10 -20.24 -30.01
CA THR A 254 -7.48 -20.74 -29.97
C THR A 254 -7.52 -22.09 -29.27
N CYS A 255 -8.46 -22.28 -28.35
CA CYS A 255 -8.78 -23.55 -27.73
C CYS A 255 -10.20 -23.96 -28.16
N THR A 256 -10.38 -25.21 -28.59
CA THR A 256 -11.66 -25.73 -29.10
C THR A 256 -11.96 -27.09 -28.47
N GLY A 257 -13.20 -27.28 -28.02
CA GLY A 257 -13.71 -28.60 -27.61
C GLY A 257 -13.08 -29.20 -26.36
N ALA A 258 -12.56 -28.39 -25.43
CA ALA A 258 -11.91 -28.86 -24.21
C ALA A 258 -12.89 -29.08 -23.04
N ASP A 259 -12.47 -29.88 -22.06
CA ASP A 259 -13.16 -30.05 -20.77
C ASP A 259 -12.74 -28.98 -19.77
N GLU A 260 -11.43 -28.68 -19.77
CA GLU A 260 -10.76 -27.71 -18.92
C GLU A 260 -9.60 -27.08 -19.69
N ALA A 261 -9.29 -25.81 -19.41
CA ALA A 261 -8.12 -25.13 -19.95
C ALA A 261 -7.44 -24.21 -18.92
N TRP A 262 -6.14 -24.06 -19.07
CA TRP A 262 -5.30 -23.14 -18.30
C TRP A 262 -4.67 -22.11 -19.24
N ILE A 263 -4.66 -20.85 -18.83
CA ILE A 263 -3.92 -19.77 -19.49
C ILE A 263 -2.82 -19.34 -18.54
N PHE A 264 -1.55 -19.47 -18.95
CA PHE A 264 -0.38 -19.00 -18.21
C PHE A 264 0.13 -17.71 -18.85
N VAL A 265 0.35 -16.67 -18.05
CA VAL A 265 0.74 -15.34 -18.52
C VAL A 265 1.96 -14.84 -17.74
N THR A 266 2.95 -14.34 -18.47
CA THR A 266 4.13 -13.69 -17.89
C THR A 266 4.66 -12.59 -18.79
N ALA A 267 5.40 -11.66 -18.20
CA ALA A 267 6.03 -10.55 -18.89
C ALA A 267 7.39 -10.22 -18.26
N TRP A 268 8.30 -9.64 -19.05
CA TRP A 268 9.60 -9.15 -18.61
C TRP A 268 9.97 -7.88 -19.37
N THR A 269 10.83 -7.04 -18.78
CA THR A 269 11.32 -5.79 -19.35
C THR A 269 12.85 -5.80 -19.48
N THR A 270 13.41 -4.87 -20.27
CA THR A 270 14.85 -4.63 -20.34
C THR A 270 15.48 -4.11 -19.05
N VAL A 271 14.69 -3.83 -18.01
CA VAL A 271 15.17 -3.49 -16.67
C VAL A 271 15.57 -4.75 -15.89
N ARG A 272 14.85 -5.86 -16.10
CA ARG A 272 15.07 -7.14 -15.39
C ARG A 272 15.74 -8.22 -16.23
N GLN A 273 15.69 -8.15 -17.56
CA GLN A 273 16.19 -9.18 -18.48
C GLN A 273 16.76 -8.52 -19.74
N SER A 274 18.00 -8.85 -20.13
CA SER A 274 18.61 -8.31 -21.36
C SER A 274 17.88 -8.72 -22.65
N ASP A 275 17.31 -9.94 -22.65
CA ASP A 275 16.39 -10.43 -23.68
C ASP A 275 15.06 -10.89 -23.04
N PRO A 276 14.07 -9.99 -22.94
CA PRO A 276 12.75 -10.33 -22.42
C PRO A 276 12.00 -11.37 -23.26
N LEU A 277 12.20 -11.40 -24.58
CA LEU A 277 11.50 -12.31 -25.49
C LEU A 277 11.93 -13.75 -25.26
N SER A 278 13.25 -13.99 -25.15
CA SER A 278 13.81 -15.30 -24.80
C SER A 278 13.37 -15.75 -23.40
N LYS A 279 13.30 -14.84 -22.42
CA LYS A 279 12.81 -15.16 -21.07
C LYS A 279 11.33 -15.56 -21.07
N VAL A 280 10.45 -14.74 -21.65
CA VAL A 280 9.00 -15.04 -21.75
C VAL A 280 8.78 -16.38 -22.48
N THR A 281 9.48 -16.62 -23.59
CA THR A 281 9.35 -17.86 -24.35
C THR A 281 9.71 -19.10 -23.51
N LYS A 282 10.82 -19.04 -22.77
CA LYS A 282 11.27 -20.14 -21.89
C LYS A 282 10.31 -20.38 -20.72
N ASP A 283 9.86 -19.32 -20.07
CA ASP A 283 8.94 -19.40 -18.92
C ASP A 283 7.61 -20.04 -19.34
N LEU A 284 7.04 -19.61 -20.48
CA LEU A 284 5.82 -20.21 -21.02
C LEU A 284 6.01 -21.68 -21.41
N GLN A 285 7.14 -22.03 -22.03
CA GLN A 285 7.46 -23.43 -22.35
C GLN A 285 7.57 -24.31 -21.10
N ALA A 286 8.14 -23.79 -20.01
CA ALA A 286 8.24 -24.47 -18.71
C ALA A 286 6.90 -24.57 -17.95
N ALA A 287 5.94 -23.67 -18.22
CA ALA A 287 4.63 -23.63 -17.58
C ALA A 287 3.73 -24.82 -17.97
N THR A 288 3.94 -25.95 -17.28
CA THR A 288 3.25 -27.23 -17.48
C THR A 288 2.59 -27.80 -16.22
N LYS A 289 2.83 -27.17 -15.06
CA LYS A 289 2.27 -27.59 -13.76
C LYS A 289 0.75 -27.42 -13.74
N LYS A 290 0.03 -28.37 -13.14
CA LYS A 290 -1.45 -28.32 -13.06
C LYS A 290 -1.91 -27.12 -12.25
N TYR A 291 -3.04 -26.53 -12.65
CA TYR A 291 -3.59 -25.37 -11.95
C TYR A 291 -3.93 -25.65 -10.48
N SER A 292 -4.41 -26.86 -10.15
CA SER A 292 -4.65 -27.31 -8.76
C SER A 292 -3.43 -27.08 -7.87
N ASP A 293 -2.26 -27.43 -8.40
CA ASP A 293 -1.02 -27.49 -7.65
C ASP A 293 -0.37 -26.09 -7.59
N LEU A 294 -0.57 -25.28 -8.63
CA LEU A 294 -0.22 -23.85 -8.65
C LEU A 294 -1.10 -23.04 -7.68
N ARG A 295 -2.40 -23.33 -7.59
CA ARG A 295 -3.33 -22.72 -6.64
C ARG A 295 -2.95 -23.09 -5.20
N ALA A 296 -2.60 -24.35 -4.94
CA ALA A 296 -2.15 -24.80 -3.61
C ALA A 296 -0.89 -24.04 -3.14
N ASP A 297 0.13 -23.93 -3.98
CA ASP A 297 1.35 -23.16 -3.66
C ASP A 297 1.07 -21.66 -3.48
N HIS A 298 0.27 -21.07 -4.38
CA HIS A 298 -0.16 -19.66 -4.32
C HIS A 298 -0.85 -19.33 -3.00
N VAL A 299 -1.87 -20.10 -2.63
CA VAL A 299 -2.64 -19.88 -1.40
C VAL A 299 -1.73 -20.06 -0.17
N LYS A 300 -0.85 -21.07 -0.17
CA LYS A 300 0.10 -21.32 0.92
C LYS A 300 1.09 -20.16 1.12
N ASP A 301 1.66 -19.64 0.04
CA ASP A 301 2.54 -18.46 0.08
C ASP A 301 1.78 -17.22 0.58
N TYR A 302 0.62 -16.93 -0.02
CA TYR A 302 -0.19 -15.76 0.31
C TYR A 302 -0.64 -15.77 1.79
N GLN A 303 -1.20 -16.90 2.24
CA GLN A 303 -1.72 -17.05 3.60
C GLN A 303 -0.63 -16.99 4.66
N SER A 304 0.62 -17.36 4.33
CA SER A 304 1.78 -17.21 5.23
C SER A 304 2.07 -15.76 5.65
N ILE A 305 1.52 -14.76 4.94
CA ILE A 305 1.57 -13.34 5.30
C ILE A 305 0.17 -12.84 5.72
N TYR A 306 -0.87 -13.19 4.98
CA TYR A 306 -2.23 -12.68 5.23
C TYR A 306 -2.81 -13.12 6.58
N GLN A 307 -2.66 -14.39 6.96
CA GLN A 307 -3.23 -14.95 8.20
C GLN A 307 -2.51 -14.46 9.48
N ARG A 308 -1.44 -13.67 9.35
CA ARG A 308 -0.71 -13.09 10.49
C ARG A 308 -1.51 -12.06 11.29
N ALA A 309 -2.64 -11.58 10.78
CA ALA A 309 -3.57 -10.75 11.54
C ALA A 309 -5.02 -11.00 11.14
N ASP A 310 -5.89 -11.00 12.14
CA ASP A 310 -7.29 -11.41 12.07
C ASP A 310 -8.16 -10.43 12.88
N PHE A 311 -9.36 -10.10 12.38
CA PHE A 311 -10.17 -8.99 12.87
C PHE A 311 -11.66 -9.33 12.88
N SER A 312 -12.37 -8.92 13.93
CA SER A 312 -13.84 -8.86 13.94
C SER A 312 -14.30 -7.59 14.64
N PHE A 313 -15.22 -6.86 14.00
CA PHE A 313 -15.92 -5.71 14.57
C PHE A 313 -17.40 -6.07 14.86
N GLY A 314 -17.67 -7.34 15.17
CA GLY A 314 -19.02 -7.89 15.26
C GLY A 314 -19.41 -8.70 14.01
N SER A 315 -20.72 -8.96 13.86
CA SER A 315 -21.29 -9.73 12.74
C SER A 315 -22.33 -8.93 11.97
N SER A 316 -22.31 -9.02 10.64
CA SER A 316 -23.31 -8.38 9.77
C SER A 316 -24.58 -9.23 9.68
N THR A 317 -25.73 -8.58 9.51
CA THR A 317 -27.04 -9.24 9.42
C THR A 317 -27.15 -10.15 8.19
N ALA A 318 -28.05 -11.14 8.23
CA ALA A 318 -28.34 -11.99 7.07
C ALA A 318 -28.76 -11.17 5.83
N SER A 319 -29.52 -10.08 6.04
CA SER A 319 -29.91 -9.15 4.99
C SER A 319 -28.73 -8.39 4.38
N GLN A 320 -27.77 -7.92 5.19
CA GLN A 320 -26.53 -7.32 4.67
C GLN A 320 -25.67 -8.33 3.90
N LYS A 321 -25.60 -9.58 4.39
CA LYS A 321 -24.81 -10.66 3.75
C LYS A 321 -25.33 -11.06 2.37
N ALA A 322 -26.64 -10.99 2.15
CA ALA A 322 -27.27 -11.30 0.86
C ALA A 322 -27.05 -10.21 -0.22
N LEU A 323 -26.53 -9.04 0.13
CA LEU A 323 -26.29 -7.92 -0.78
C LEU A 323 -24.89 -7.98 -1.42
N THR A 324 -24.77 -7.51 -2.67
CA THR A 324 -23.45 -7.35 -3.31
C THR A 324 -22.60 -6.31 -2.58
N THR A 325 -21.28 -6.31 -2.77
CA THR A 325 -20.39 -5.33 -2.13
C THR A 325 -20.78 -3.88 -2.45
N ALA A 326 -21.35 -3.63 -3.63
CA ALA A 326 -21.80 -2.29 -4.02
C ALA A 326 -23.05 -1.86 -3.23
N GLN A 327 -24.02 -2.76 -3.06
CA GLN A 327 -25.23 -2.52 -2.27
C GLN A 327 -24.92 -2.36 -0.77
N ARG A 328 -23.97 -3.13 -0.24
CA ARG A 328 -23.51 -2.99 1.16
C ARG A 328 -22.83 -1.63 1.39
N ILE A 329 -22.06 -1.14 0.42
CA ILE A 329 -21.43 0.19 0.48
C ILE A 329 -22.46 1.33 0.40
N ASP A 330 -23.50 1.24 -0.44
CA ASP A 330 -24.59 2.24 -0.43
C ASP A 330 -25.32 2.29 0.93
N GLY A 331 -25.54 1.13 1.54
CA GLY A 331 -26.25 1.00 2.82
C GLY A 331 -25.50 1.50 4.07
N ILE A 332 -24.16 1.57 4.08
CA ILE A 332 -23.39 1.65 5.34
C ILE A 332 -23.68 2.88 6.22
N SER A 333 -24.07 4.03 5.65
CA SER A 333 -24.43 5.21 6.45
C SER A 333 -25.83 5.15 7.07
N ARG A 334 -26.68 4.21 6.64
CA ARG A 334 -28.00 3.95 7.23
C ARG A 334 -27.92 2.89 8.32
N VAL A 335 -27.17 1.81 8.05
CA VAL A 335 -26.90 0.71 8.99
C VAL A 335 -25.45 0.30 8.82
N TYR A 336 -24.66 0.43 9.89
CA TYR A 336 -23.24 0.06 9.88
C TYR A 336 -23.08 -1.43 9.56
N ASP A 337 -22.06 -1.75 8.75
CA ASP A 337 -21.78 -3.11 8.29
C ASP A 337 -20.38 -3.53 8.78
N PRO A 338 -20.28 -4.27 9.90
CA PRO A 338 -19.01 -4.57 10.55
C PRO A 338 -18.09 -5.45 9.70
N GLU A 339 -18.64 -6.46 9.01
CA GLU A 339 -17.84 -7.33 8.15
C GLU A 339 -17.39 -6.60 6.88
N LEU A 340 -18.15 -5.63 6.37
CA LEU A 340 -17.71 -4.78 5.25
C LEU A 340 -16.54 -3.87 5.66
N ALA A 341 -16.54 -3.36 6.90
CA ALA A 341 -15.43 -2.57 7.44
C ALA A 341 -14.18 -3.44 7.68
N VAL A 342 -14.35 -4.67 8.19
CA VAL A 342 -13.25 -5.66 8.30
C VAL A 342 -12.72 -6.06 6.92
N LEU A 343 -13.59 -6.30 5.93
CA LEU A 343 -13.21 -6.57 4.55
C LEU A 343 -12.40 -5.41 3.96
N SER A 344 -12.78 -4.16 4.25
CA SER A 344 -12.04 -2.97 3.81
C SER A 344 -10.62 -2.90 4.40
N LEU A 345 -10.46 -3.20 5.70
CA LEU A 345 -9.17 -3.29 6.37
C LEU A 345 -8.30 -4.44 5.81
N GLN A 346 -8.88 -5.62 5.60
CA GLN A 346 -8.18 -6.75 5.01
C GLN A 346 -7.88 -6.56 3.51
N PHE A 347 -8.70 -5.81 2.78
CA PHE A 347 -8.45 -5.45 1.38
C PHE A 347 -7.21 -4.54 1.23
N ALA A 348 -6.99 -3.61 2.17
CA ALA A 348 -5.76 -2.83 2.23
C ALA A 348 -4.50 -3.69 2.47
N ARG A 349 -4.60 -4.70 3.35
CA ARG A 349 -3.53 -5.70 3.56
C ARG A 349 -3.30 -6.56 2.31
N TYR A 350 -4.38 -7.03 1.68
CA TYR A 350 -4.35 -7.77 0.43
C TYR A 350 -3.64 -7.00 -0.69
N LEU A 351 -4.05 -5.75 -0.91
CA LEU A 351 -3.47 -4.89 -1.94
C LEU A 351 -1.95 -4.77 -1.80
N LEU A 352 -1.44 -4.55 -0.58
CA LEU A 352 -0.01 -4.40 -0.38
C LEU A 352 0.76 -5.71 -0.60
N ILE A 353 0.22 -6.85 -0.14
CA ILE A 353 0.82 -8.18 -0.39
C ILE A 353 0.84 -8.48 -1.91
N SER A 354 -0.17 -8.04 -2.64
CA SER A 354 -0.25 -8.23 -4.10
C SER A 354 0.49 -7.19 -4.93
N SER A 355 0.92 -6.06 -4.35
CA SER A 355 1.67 -5.00 -5.05
C SER A 355 3.10 -4.76 -4.53
N SER A 356 3.56 -5.50 -3.52
CA SER A 356 4.96 -5.48 -3.08
C SER A 356 5.34 -6.76 -2.33
N ARG A 357 6.47 -7.36 -2.69
CA ARG A 357 7.04 -8.60 -2.11
C ARG A 357 8.57 -8.54 -2.16
N ARG A 358 9.27 -9.42 -1.44
CA ARG A 358 10.73 -9.61 -1.59
C ARG A 358 11.15 -9.75 -3.06
N GLY A 359 12.18 -8.99 -3.44
CA GLY A 359 12.72 -8.89 -4.81
C GLY A 359 11.85 -8.13 -5.83
N THR A 360 10.77 -7.46 -5.41
CA THR A 360 9.93 -6.57 -6.25
C THR A 360 10.25 -5.10 -5.93
N LEU A 361 9.51 -4.15 -6.49
CA LEU A 361 9.49 -2.73 -6.13
C LEU A 361 8.49 -2.48 -4.98
N PRO A 362 8.57 -1.31 -4.31
CA PRO A 362 7.50 -0.86 -3.43
C PRO A 362 6.25 -0.51 -4.24
N ALA A 363 5.10 -0.52 -3.57
CA ALA A 363 3.83 -0.10 -4.17
C ALA A 363 3.91 1.36 -4.66
N ASN A 364 3.63 1.63 -5.93
CA ASN A 364 3.53 2.99 -6.46
C ASN A 364 2.15 3.61 -6.12
N LEU A 365 1.85 4.82 -6.62
CA LEU A 365 0.54 5.48 -6.41
C LEU A 365 -0.68 4.63 -6.81
N GLN A 366 -0.53 3.58 -7.63
CA GLN A 366 -1.57 2.63 -8.02
C GLN A 366 -1.17 1.18 -7.68
N GLY A 367 -0.25 0.98 -6.74
CA GLY A 367 0.33 -0.32 -6.40
C GLY A 367 1.21 -0.85 -7.52
N ILE A 368 0.62 -1.69 -8.36
CA ILE A 368 1.19 -2.16 -9.65
C ILE A 368 0.12 -2.20 -10.77
N TRP A 369 -1.06 -1.57 -10.58
CA TRP A 369 -2.20 -1.73 -11.49
C TRP A 369 -2.50 -0.43 -12.22
N ASN A 370 -2.36 -0.44 -13.55
CA ASN A 370 -2.48 0.77 -14.38
C ASN A 370 -2.92 0.43 -15.81
N SER A 371 -3.99 1.08 -16.28
CA SER A 371 -4.54 0.96 -17.63
C SER A 371 -4.03 2.00 -18.65
N GLU A 372 -3.20 2.96 -18.23
CA GLU A 372 -2.85 4.17 -18.99
C GLU A 372 -1.35 4.25 -19.29
N GLU A 373 -0.98 4.83 -20.44
CA GLU A 373 0.44 5.07 -20.78
C GLU A 373 1.02 6.36 -20.17
N ASN A 374 0.13 7.27 -19.74
CA ASN A 374 0.45 8.49 -19.00
C ASN A 374 -0.57 8.67 -17.84
N PRO A 375 -0.50 7.83 -16.79
CA PRO A 375 -1.44 7.87 -15.67
C PRO A 375 -1.30 9.14 -14.83
N MET A 376 -2.33 9.44 -14.04
CA MET A 376 -2.34 10.61 -13.14
C MET A 376 -1.15 10.63 -12.16
N TRP A 377 -0.53 11.81 -12.03
CA TRP A 377 0.76 12.04 -11.34
C TRP A 377 1.89 11.09 -11.79
N GLY A 378 1.76 10.51 -12.98
CA GLY A 378 2.64 9.50 -13.55
C GLY A 378 2.61 8.15 -12.82
N SER A 379 1.66 7.92 -11.91
CA SER A 379 1.61 6.75 -11.02
C SER A 379 2.99 6.42 -10.39
N ARG A 380 3.68 7.47 -9.94
CA ARG A 380 5.08 7.43 -9.45
C ARG A 380 5.17 6.99 -7.99
N PHE A 381 6.30 7.25 -7.34
CA PHE A 381 6.40 7.30 -5.88
C PHE A 381 6.32 8.77 -5.45
N THR A 382 5.17 9.18 -4.90
CA THR A 382 5.05 10.51 -4.26
C THR A 382 5.37 10.37 -2.78
N ILE A 383 6.35 11.14 -2.33
CA ILE A 383 7.07 10.96 -1.06
C ILE A 383 6.92 12.17 -0.13
N ASN A 384 5.85 12.95 -0.32
CA ASN A 384 5.35 13.96 0.62
C ASN A 384 4.07 13.53 1.39
N ILE A 385 3.52 12.32 1.13
CA ILE A 385 2.53 11.62 1.99
C ILE A 385 2.26 10.16 1.55
N ASN A 386 2.27 9.85 0.25
CA ASN A 386 1.50 8.73 -0.31
C ASN A 386 2.11 7.32 -0.12
N LEU A 387 3.40 7.19 0.21
CA LEU A 387 4.12 5.91 0.24
C LEU A 387 3.97 5.15 1.58
N HIS A 388 3.57 3.88 1.53
CA HIS A 388 3.21 3.06 2.69
C HIS A 388 3.96 1.71 2.73
N LEU A 389 4.03 1.06 3.90
CA LEU A 389 4.65 -0.27 4.07
C LEU A 389 4.01 -1.11 5.18
N ILE A 390 4.30 -2.42 5.17
CA ILE A 390 4.12 -3.37 6.28
C ILE A 390 5.42 -4.21 6.36
N GLU A 391 5.84 -4.57 7.58
CA GLU A 391 7.10 -5.25 7.92
C GLU A 391 7.52 -6.35 6.91
N ASP A 392 6.69 -7.37 6.70
CA ASP A 392 6.98 -8.54 5.84
C ASP A 392 7.13 -8.26 4.34
N VAL A 393 6.76 -7.05 3.89
CA VAL A 393 6.82 -6.61 2.49
C VAL A 393 7.54 -5.26 2.35
N SER A 394 8.32 -4.87 3.36
CA SER A 394 9.00 -3.57 3.41
C SER A 394 10.38 -3.52 2.74
N GLU A 395 10.99 -4.67 2.43
CA GLU A 395 12.30 -4.77 1.78
C GLU A 395 12.46 -3.89 0.51
N PRO A 396 11.52 -3.88 -0.46
CA PRO A 396 11.60 -2.99 -1.61
C PRO A 396 11.61 -1.49 -1.29
N PHE A 397 11.01 -1.09 -0.17
CA PHE A 397 10.99 0.31 0.28
C PHE A 397 12.41 0.76 0.67
N PHE A 398 13.20 -0.12 1.30
CA PHE A 398 14.58 0.18 1.68
C PHE A 398 15.52 0.16 0.47
N GLU A 399 15.32 -0.75 -0.50
CA GLU A 399 16.03 -0.69 -1.78
C GLU A 399 15.78 0.64 -2.53
N LEU A 400 14.54 1.16 -2.50
CA LEU A 400 14.24 2.48 -3.04
C LEU A 400 14.95 3.60 -2.25
N ILE A 401 14.97 3.55 -0.91
CA ILE A 401 15.71 4.51 -0.08
C ILE A 401 17.20 4.55 -0.47
N HIS A 402 17.86 3.40 -0.64
CA HIS A 402 19.29 3.36 -1.00
C HIS A 402 19.54 3.97 -2.39
N LYS A 403 18.67 3.69 -3.36
CA LYS A 403 18.73 4.25 -4.72
C LYS A 403 18.54 5.78 -4.71
N VAL A 404 17.51 6.25 -3.99
CA VAL A 404 17.23 7.69 -3.78
C VAL A 404 18.39 8.35 -3.04
N ASN A 405 18.96 7.72 -2.02
CA ASN A 405 20.11 8.26 -1.29
C ASN A 405 21.34 8.43 -2.20
N SER A 406 21.64 7.43 -3.04
CA SER A 406 22.76 7.46 -3.98
C SER A 406 22.65 8.62 -4.97
N ASN A 407 21.49 8.79 -5.61
CA ASN A 407 21.25 9.89 -6.57
C ASN A 407 21.12 11.27 -5.87
N GLY A 408 20.57 11.28 -4.66
CA GLY A 408 20.38 12.48 -3.86
C GLY A 408 21.68 13.14 -3.41
N LYS A 409 22.80 12.40 -3.33
CA LYS A 409 24.15 12.97 -3.12
C LYS A 409 24.55 13.88 -4.26
N ASP A 410 24.25 13.45 -5.47
CA ASP A 410 24.50 14.19 -6.70
C ASP A 410 23.62 15.46 -6.77
N THR A 411 22.38 15.37 -6.26
CA THR A 411 21.45 16.51 -6.14
C THR A 411 21.90 17.51 -5.07
N ALA A 412 22.24 17.05 -3.86
CA ALA A 412 22.78 17.86 -2.77
C ALA A 412 24.01 18.67 -3.22
N LYS A 413 24.94 17.99 -3.93
CA LYS A 413 26.15 18.63 -4.44
C LYS A 413 25.87 19.61 -5.59
N LYS A 414 25.08 19.22 -6.61
CA LYS A 414 24.92 20.00 -7.85
C LYS A 414 23.90 21.14 -7.75
N MET A 415 22.89 21.05 -6.87
CA MET A 415 21.89 22.11 -6.69
C MET A 415 22.20 23.04 -5.51
N PHE A 416 22.88 22.56 -4.48
CA PHE A 416 23.05 23.29 -3.21
C PHE A 416 24.51 23.40 -2.74
N ASN A 417 25.46 22.70 -3.36
CA ASN A 417 26.85 22.55 -2.92
C ASN A 417 27.00 22.01 -1.47
N ALA A 418 25.99 21.25 -1.01
CA ALA A 418 25.95 20.65 0.32
C ALA A 418 26.65 19.28 0.38
N ARG A 419 27.03 18.85 1.58
CA ARG A 419 27.28 17.44 1.94
C ARG A 419 25.97 16.63 1.93
N GLY A 420 26.10 15.32 2.15
CA GLY A 420 24.94 14.46 2.39
C GLY A 420 24.09 14.21 1.16
N SER A 421 22.80 14.00 1.34
CA SER A 421 21.85 13.62 0.29
C SER A 421 20.47 14.24 0.50
N CYS A 422 19.76 14.55 -0.59
CA CYS A 422 18.39 15.06 -0.56
C CYS A 422 17.55 14.59 -1.76
N ALA A 423 16.23 14.63 -1.61
CA ALA A 423 15.26 14.34 -2.67
C ALA A 423 14.01 15.19 -2.47
N HIS A 424 13.34 15.53 -3.57
CA HIS A 424 12.15 16.39 -3.55
C HIS A 424 10.87 15.57 -3.30
N HIS A 425 9.67 16.14 -3.50
CA HIS A 425 8.39 15.49 -3.16
C HIS A 425 8.05 14.20 -3.95
N ASN A 426 8.83 13.82 -4.96
CA ASN A 426 8.59 12.67 -5.83
C ASN A 426 9.90 11.94 -6.18
N THR A 427 9.76 10.65 -6.52
CA THR A 427 10.80 9.83 -7.15
C THR A 427 10.18 8.76 -8.08
N ASP A 428 11.00 8.02 -8.82
CA ASP A 428 10.59 7.05 -9.85
C ASP A 428 11.36 5.72 -9.76
N LEU A 429 11.17 4.82 -10.74
CA LEU A 429 11.91 3.55 -10.88
C LEU A 429 13.43 3.69 -10.71
N TRP A 430 13.99 4.81 -11.14
CA TRP A 430 15.43 5.08 -11.18
C TRP A 430 15.93 5.79 -9.93
N GLY A 431 15.03 6.15 -9.01
CA GLY A 431 15.37 6.93 -7.83
C GLY A 431 15.67 8.39 -8.19
N ASP A 432 14.98 8.98 -9.16
CA ASP A 432 15.13 10.42 -9.46
C ASP A 432 14.92 11.27 -8.21
N THR A 433 15.79 12.26 -8.01
CA THR A 433 15.81 13.13 -6.83
C THR A 433 15.71 14.62 -7.14
N ALA A 434 15.54 15.00 -8.42
CA ALA A 434 15.42 16.40 -8.83
C ALA A 434 14.00 16.94 -8.57
N PRO A 435 13.77 18.27 -8.60
CA PRO A 435 12.44 18.83 -8.42
C PRO A 435 11.46 18.28 -9.46
N GLN A 436 10.24 17.96 -9.02
CA GLN A 436 9.20 17.37 -9.84
C GLN A 436 8.15 18.41 -10.23
N ASP A 437 7.75 18.37 -11.51
CA ASP A 437 6.78 19.24 -12.17
C ASP A 437 7.07 20.75 -11.99
N ASN A 438 6.17 21.61 -12.47
CA ASN A 438 6.21 23.06 -12.22
C ASN A 438 4.98 23.43 -11.38
N TRP A 439 4.99 22.95 -10.14
CA TRP A 439 3.92 23.14 -9.17
C TRP A 439 4.55 23.53 -7.84
N GLN A 440 4.96 24.80 -7.76
CA GLN A 440 5.78 25.32 -6.65
C GLN A 440 5.31 24.91 -5.23
N PRO A 441 4.01 24.77 -4.89
CA PRO A 441 3.57 24.23 -3.60
C PRO A 441 4.16 22.87 -3.20
N GLY A 442 4.45 21.99 -4.17
CA GLY A 442 5.18 20.74 -3.97
C GLY A 442 6.63 20.79 -4.46
N THR A 443 6.89 21.38 -5.63
CA THR A 443 8.17 21.30 -6.36
C THR A 443 9.38 21.72 -5.51
N THR A 444 9.27 22.77 -4.69
CA THR A 444 10.38 23.33 -3.91
C THR A 444 10.68 22.61 -2.58
N TRP A 445 9.95 21.55 -2.25
CA TRP A 445 10.10 20.85 -0.96
C TRP A 445 11.20 19.77 -1.00
N THR A 446 12.32 20.02 -0.33
CA THR A 446 13.58 19.23 -0.40
C THR A 446 13.68 18.06 0.58
N GLN A 447 12.61 17.70 1.29
CA GLN A 447 12.66 16.79 2.44
C GLN A 447 12.16 15.35 2.16
N GLY A 448 11.94 14.96 0.89
CA GLY A 448 11.39 13.66 0.54
C GLY A 448 12.21 12.49 1.09
N LEU A 449 13.54 12.53 0.92
CA LEU A 449 14.44 11.54 1.52
C LEU A 449 14.38 11.58 3.06
N ALA A 450 14.29 12.77 3.66
CA ALA A 450 14.26 12.95 5.11
C ALA A 450 13.01 12.34 5.76
N TRP A 451 11.86 12.34 5.07
CA TRP A 451 10.68 11.58 5.50
C TRP A 451 10.87 10.09 5.19
N LEU A 452 11.28 9.70 3.99
CA LEU A 452 11.48 8.28 3.64
C LEU A 452 12.35 7.53 4.66
N VAL A 453 13.46 8.11 5.12
CA VAL A 453 14.35 7.44 6.10
C VAL A 453 13.74 7.28 7.51
N MET A 454 12.65 7.97 7.83
CA MET A 454 11.84 7.70 9.04
C MET A 454 11.21 6.30 9.00
N HIS A 455 11.01 5.72 7.82
CA HIS A 455 10.48 4.36 7.69
C HIS A 455 11.52 3.30 8.06
N THR A 456 12.81 3.56 7.85
CA THR A 456 13.91 2.75 8.40
C THR A 456 13.91 2.81 9.92
N TYR A 457 13.72 4.01 10.49
CA TYR A 457 13.62 4.21 11.94
C TYR A 457 12.42 3.47 12.54
N GLU A 458 11.25 3.57 11.91
CA GLU A 458 10.04 2.87 12.31
C GLU A 458 10.19 1.34 12.19
N HIS A 459 10.83 0.81 11.15
CA HIS A 459 11.10 -0.63 11.04
C HIS A 459 11.92 -1.12 12.24
N TYR A 460 13.05 -0.47 12.55
CA TYR A 460 13.86 -0.77 13.75
C TYR A 460 12.98 -0.75 15.02
N LEU A 461 12.11 0.24 15.17
CA LEU A 461 11.23 0.33 16.33
C LEU A 461 10.23 -0.83 16.45
N TYR A 462 9.72 -1.39 15.35
CA TYR A 462 8.78 -2.53 15.38
C TYR A 462 9.46 -3.91 15.48
N THR A 463 10.72 -4.04 15.08
CA THR A 463 11.47 -5.33 15.12
C THR A 463 12.45 -5.43 16.28
N GLY A 464 13.08 -4.31 16.67
CA GLY A 464 14.27 -4.28 17.52
C GLY A 464 15.56 -4.64 16.77
N ASP A 465 15.54 -4.76 15.43
CA ASP A 465 16.66 -5.24 14.64
C ASP A 465 17.76 -4.17 14.46
N VAL A 466 18.79 -4.29 15.30
CA VAL A 466 19.96 -3.41 15.32
C VAL A 466 20.88 -3.65 14.11
N ASP A 467 20.85 -4.82 13.47
CA ASP A 467 21.73 -5.14 12.34
C ASP A 467 21.12 -4.71 11.00
N PHE A 468 19.80 -4.88 10.83
CA PHE A 468 19.02 -4.15 9.82
C PHE A 468 19.30 -2.64 9.92
N LEU A 469 19.26 -2.10 11.15
CA LEU A 469 19.53 -0.68 11.37
C LEU A 469 20.93 -0.27 10.89
N LYS A 470 21.99 -0.97 11.31
CA LYS A 470 23.38 -0.69 10.86
C LYS A 470 23.47 -0.65 9.33
N ALA A 471 22.87 -1.64 8.65
CA ALA A 471 22.89 -1.74 7.19
C ALA A 471 22.11 -0.61 6.47
N ASN A 472 21.19 0.06 7.17
CA ASN A 472 20.33 1.11 6.59
C ASN A 472 20.55 2.51 7.22
N PHE A 473 21.63 2.70 7.99
CA PHE A 473 21.90 3.95 8.71
C PHE A 473 22.53 5.05 7.83
N GLU A 474 23.24 4.69 6.74
CA GLU A 474 23.89 5.68 5.88
C GLU A 474 22.92 6.73 5.29
N PRO A 475 21.77 6.38 4.69
CA PRO A 475 20.77 7.35 4.23
C PRO A 475 20.25 8.31 5.33
N ILE A 476 20.17 7.85 6.58
CA ILE A 476 19.76 8.69 7.72
C ILE A 476 20.83 9.75 8.02
N LYS A 477 22.11 9.35 8.05
CA LYS A 477 23.24 10.27 8.23
C LYS A 477 23.39 11.25 7.07
N ASP A 478 23.30 10.76 5.83
CA ASP A 478 23.41 11.59 4.63
C ASP A 478 22.31 12.66 4.57
N SER A 479 21.07 12.29 4.92
CA SER A 479 19.98 13.28 5.01
C SER A 479 20.22 14.31 6.11
N ALA A 480 20.75 13.91 7.27
CA ALA A 480 21.08 14.87 8.34
C ALA A 480 22.24 15.81 7.96
N ALA A 481 23.29 15.29 7.30
CA ALA A 481 24.43 16.05 6.83
C ALA A 481 24.05 17.11 5.78
N PHE A 482 23.06 16.83 4.93
CA PHE A 482 22.52 17.81 4.00
C PHE A 482 21.95 19.04 4.72
N PHE A 483 21.20 18.85 5.82
CA PHE A 483 20.61 19.99 6.54
C PHE A 483 21.62 20.82 7.33
N LEU A 484 22.75 20.25 7.77
CA LEU A 484 23.83 21.04 8.37
C LEU A 484 24.36 22.12 7.42
N ASP A 485 24.38 21.85 6.12
CA ASP A 485 24.85 22.78 5.09
C ASP A 485 23.71 23.58 4.41
N PHE A 486 22.50 23.02 4.35
CA PHE A 486 21.36 23.65 3.67
C PHE A 486 20.69 24.77 4.50
N LEU A 487 20.73 24.72 5.84
CA LEU A 487 19.97 25.62 6.71
C LEU A 487 20.57 27.05 6.81
N THR A 488 19.77 28.06 6.46
CA THR A 488 20.11 29.49 6.56
C THR A 488 19.64 30.11 7.87
N ASP A 489 20.23 31.23 8.29
CA ASP A 489 19.77 31.97 9.48
C ASP A 489 18.53 32.83 9.16
N TYR A 490 17.56 32.84 10.08
CA TYR A 490 16.37 33.70 10.02
C TYR A 490 15.90 34.05 11.43
N LYS A 491 15.88 35.34 11.78
CA LYS A 491 15.46 35.87 13.10
C LYS A 491 16.06 35.14 14.32
N GLY A 492 17.30 34.65 14.20
CA GLY A 492 18.01 33.91 15.25
C GLY A 492 17.85 32.39 15.20
N TRP A 493 16.94 31.86 14.37
CA TRP A 493 16.79 30.43 14.10
C TRP A 493 17.59 29.98 12.87
N LYS A 494 17.81 28.66 12.75
CA LYS A 494 18.26 27.98 11.52
C LYS A 494 17.06 27.37 10.82
N VAL A 495 16.83 27.72 9.56
CA VAL A 495 15.63 27.37 8.78
C VAL A 495 15.97 26.87 7.38
N THR A 496 15.11 26.01 6.82
CA THR A 496 15.16 25.59 5.42
C THR A 496 14.84 26.77 4.51
N ASN A 497 15.57 26.94 3.40
CA ASN A 497 15.38 28.07 2.51
C ASN A 497 15.96 27.77 1.10
N PRO A 498 15.14 27.80 0.03
CA PRO A 498 13.67 27.85 0.05
C PRO A 498 13.05 26.54 0.61
N THR A 499 11.74 26.57 0.90
CA THR A 499 10.88 25.39 1.12
C THR A 499 9.40 25.74 0.89
N THR A 500 8.49 24.79 1.11
CA THR A 500 7.04 25.02 1.22
C THR A 500 6.47 24.31 2.47
N SER A 501 5.16 24.41 2.68
CA SER A 501 4.40 23.36 3.38
C SER A 501 3.60 22.60 2.31
N PRO A 502 3.97 21.36 1.93
CA PRO A 502 3.27 20.63 0.88
C PRO A 502 1.79 20.45 1.24
N GLU A 503 0.83 20.78 0.39
CA GLU A 503 0.89 21.63 -0.82
C GLU A 503 0.02 22.88 -0.61
N ASN A 504 0.08 23.42 0.61
CA ASN A 504 -0.71 24.57 1.03
C ASN A 504 -0.07 25.89 0.57
N THR A 505 -0.89 26.94 0.57
CA THR A 505 -0.53 28.29 0.15
C THR A 505 -1.04 29.32 1.15
N PHE A 506 -0.26 30.39 1.31
CA PHE A 506 -0.54 31.50 2.20
C PHE A 506 -0.77 32.81 1.43
N ILE A 507 -1.36 33.79 2.11
CA ILE A 507 -1.56 35.15 1.64
C ILE A 507 -0.53 36.07 2.29
N SER A 508 0.13 36.91 1.49
CA SER A 508 1.03 37.96 1.96
C SER A 508 1.06 39.10 0.95
N ASN A 509 1.10 40.36 1.40
CA ASN A 509 1.14 41.56 0.55
C ASN A 509 0.06 41.59 -0.56
N GLY A 510 -1.11 40.99 -0.32
CA GLY A 510 -2.21 40.86 -1.28
C GLY A 510 -2.06 39.73 -2.32
N GLY A 511 -0.93 39.04 -2.37
CA GLY A 511 -0.67 37.90 -3.25
C GLY A 511 -0.82 36.53 -2.55
N ARG A 512 -1.03 35.48 -3.35
CA ARG A 512 -1.06 34.07 -2.92
C ARG A 512 0.26 33.38 -3.27
N TYR A 513 0.91 32.77 -2.29
CA TYR A 513 2.25 32.17 -2.41
C TYR A 513 2.36 30.82 -1.69
N SER A 514 3.42 30.06 -1.98
CA SER A 514 3.74 28.78 -1.34
C SER A 514 5.19 28.69 -0.87
N VAL A 515 6.12 29.25 -1.65
CA VAL A 515 7.55 29.24 -1.35
C VAL A 515 7.86 30.20 -0.20
N THR A 516 8.47 29.66 0.85
CA THR A 516 8.82 30.35 2.09
C THR A 516 10.15 29.81 2.64
N CYS A 517 10.48 30.12 3.89
CA CYS A 517 11.53 29.45 4.66
C CYS A 517 10.93 28.81 5.94
N GLY A 518 11.59 27.77 6.46
CA GLY A 518 11.31 27.21 7.80
C GLY A 518 9.86 26.84 8.08
N SER A 519 9.22 26.07 7.18
CA SER A 519 7.87 25.54 7.42
C SER A 519 7.84 24.58 8.62
N THR A 520 6.70 24.44 9.28
CA THR A 520 6.60 23.63 10.51
C THR A 520 6.82 22.13 10.25
N ILE A 521 6.49 21.65 9.04
CA ILE A 521 6.82 20.28 8.61
C ILE A 521 8.33 20.04 8.62
N ASP A 522 9.11 20.90 7.96
CA ASP A 522 10.58 20.83 7.91
C ASP A 522 11.20 20.94 9.31
N ASN A 523 10.79 21.95 10.09
CA ASN A 523 11.32 22.19 11.44
C ASN A 523 11.08 21.01 12.39
N THR A 524 9.99 20.26 12.17
CA THR A 524 9.67 19.03 12.92
C THR A 524 10.52 17.87 12.41
N LEU A 525 10.49 17.62 11.10
CA LEU A 525 11.15 16.48 10.47
C LEU A 525 12.68 16.49 10.68
N ILE A 526 13.32 17.65 10.50
CA ILE A 526 14.78 17.82 10.72
C ILE A 526 15.14 17.65 12.19
N ARG A 527 14.33 18.18 13.12
CA ARG A 527 14.53 18.02 14.57
C ARG A 527 14.50 16.54 14.97
N THR A 528 13.56 15.79 14.41
CA THR A 528 13.38 14.36 14.68
C THR A 528 14.46 13.52 14.02
N LEU A 529 14.87 13.85 12.79
CA LEU A 529 16.01 13.24 12.10
C LEU A 529 17.31 13.42 12.90
N PHE A 530 17.57 14.62 13.41
CA PHE A 530 18.77 14.92 14.19
C PHE A 530 18.79 14.14 15.51
N ARG A 531 17.65 14.07 16.20
CA ARG A 531 17.49 13.24 17.41
C ARG A 531 17.73 11.75 17.13
N ILE A 532 17.21 11.24 16.00
CA ILE A 532 17.40 9.85 15.56
C ILE A 532 18.88 9.56 15.25
N VAL A 533 19.61 10.46 14.58
CA VAL A 533 21.06 10.27 14.35
C VAL A 533 21.83 10.25 15.67
N LEU A 534 21.55 11.17 16.60
CA LEU A 534 22.22 11.19 17.90
C LEU A 534 21.96 9.91 18.72
N GLU A 535 20.72 9.42 18.69
CA GLU A 535 20.32 8.15 19.30
C GLU A 535 21.05 6.95 18.70
N PHE A 536 21.14 6.88 17.37
CA PHE A 536 21.79 5.77 16.67
C PHE A 536 23.31 5.81 16.76
N GLN A 537 23.93 6.99 16.82
CA GLN A 537 25.34 7.12 17.15
C GLN A 537 25.63 6.51 18.54
N SER A 538 24.76 6.78 19.53
CA SER A 538 24.89 6.18 20.88
C SER A 538 24.58 4.68 20.89
N LEU A 539 23.53 4.22 20.22
CA LEU A 539 23.09 2.82 20.20
C LEU A 539 24.10 1.90 19.50
N LEU A 540 24.74 2.39 18.44
CA LEU A 540 25.69 1.64 17.63
C LEU A 540 27.15 1.79 18.13
N ASN A 541 27.38 2.58 19.20
CA ASN A 541 28.71 3.01 19.65
C ASN A 541 29.55 3.63 18.51
N ALA A 542 28.91 4.37 17.61
CA ALA A 542 29.53 4.88 16.40
C ALA A 542 30.32 6.17 16.64
N THR A 543 31.50 6.27 16.03
CA THR A 543 32.56 7.22 16.42
C THR A 543 32.59 8.53 15.61
N ASP A 544 31.55 8.84 14.83
CA ASP A 544 31.44 10.13 14.12
C ASP A 544 31.06 11.27 15.10
N THR A 545 32.04 11.66 15.91
CA THR A 545 31.96 12.72 16.92
C THR A 545 31.82 14.10 16.29
N GLY A 546 32.30 14.29 15.06
CA GLY A 546 32.13 15.52 14.29
C GLY A 546 30.67 15.79 13.98
N LEU A 547 30.00 14.82 13.34
CA LEU A 547 28.57 14.90 13.04
C LEU A 547 27.74 15.10 14.32
N VAL A 548 28.04 14.36 15.39
CA VAL A 548 27.37 14.50 16.69
C VAL A 548 27.49 15.94 17.24
N ALA A 549 28.68 16.53 17.20
CA ALA A 549 28.91 17.90 17.68
C ALA A 549 28.23 18.96 16.81
N GLU A 550 28.21 18.80 15.48
CA GLU A 550 27.47 19.68 14.57
C GLU A 550 25.96 19.64 14.84
N LEU A 551 25.39 18.44 14.97
CA LEU A 551 23.96 18.24 15.24
C LEU A 551 23.54 18.80 16.60
N GLN A 552 24.30 18.52 17.66
CA GLN A 552 24.04 19.07 19.01
C GLN A 552 24.08 20.60 19.03
N LYS A 553 24.99 21.22 18.27
CA LYS A 553 25.15 22.67 18.15
C LYS A 553 24.04 23.35 17.33
N LEU A 554 23.42 22.64 16.39
CA LEU A 554 22.36 23.18 15.54
C LEU A 554 20.94 22.89 16.05
N LEU A 555 20.68 21.73 16.64
CA LEU A 555 19.36 21.29 17.14
C LEU A 555 18.58 22.34 17.99
N PRO A 556 19.19 23.08 18.95
CA PRO A 556 18.49 24.11 19.71
C PRO A 556 18.18 25.39 18.92
N LYS A 557 18.71 25.54 17.70
CA LYS A 557 18.48 26.70 16.81
C LYS A 557 17.34 26.50 15.82
N LEU A 558 16.83 25.27 15.66
CA LEU A 558 15.64 25.02 14.82
C LEU A 558 14.40 25.65 15.48
N PRO A 559 13.46 26.26 14.74
CA PRO A 559 12.25 26.88 15.30
C PRO A 559 11.39 25.89 16.11
N PRO A 560 10.87 26.29 17.29
CA PRO A 560 9.94 25.47 18.05
C PRO A 560 8.53 25.45 17.41
N LEU A 561 7.69 24.52 17.85
CA LEU A 561 6.24 24.60 17.60
C LEU A 561 5.69 25.90 18.23
N ARG A 562 4.82 26.59 17.50
CA ARG A 562 4.21 27.87 17.91
C ARG A 562 2.72 27.86 17.61
N GLN A 563 1.96 28.61 18.40
CA GLN A 563 0.52 28.77 18.24
C GLN A 563 0.20 29.87 17.22
N ASN A 564 -0.72 29.61 16.31
CA ASN A 564 -1.28 30.61 15.39
C ASN A 564 -2.42 31.41 16.04
N LYS A 565 -2.80 32.53 15.42
CA LYS A 565 -3.95 33.38 15.82
C LYS A 565 -5.31 32.67 15.88
N TRP A 566 -5.42 31.45 15.36
CA TRP A 566 -6.61 30.59 15.43
C TRP A 566 -6.53 29.53 16.54
N GLY A 567 -5.52 29.60 17.41
CA GLY A 567 -5.31 28.69 18.54
C GLY A 567 -4.65 27.35 18.20
N GLY A 568 -4.39 27.07 16.93
CA GLY A 568 -3.76 25.84 16.44
C GLY A 568 -2.24 25.97 16.23
N VAL A 569 -1.62 24.96 15.62
CA VAL A 569 -0.20 24.97 15.25
C VAL A 569 0.02 25.85 14.01
N MET A 570 1.00 26.78 14.05
CA MET A 570 1.45 27.54 12.87
C MET A 570 1.95 26.59 11.75
N GLU A 571 1.62 26.86 10.50
CA GLU A 571 2.09 26.05 9.36
C GLU A 571 3.40 26.53 8.74
N TRP A 572 3.65 27.85 8.77
CA TRP A 572 4.83 28.50 8.20
C TRP A 572 5.66 29.24 9.27
N ILE A 573 6.78 29.86 8.87
CA ILE A 573 7.66 30.57 9.80
C ILE A 573 7.03 31.85 10.38
N GLU A 574 6.09 32.49 9.66
CA GLU A 574 5.24 33.57 10.16
C GLU A 574 3.76 33.14 10.17
N ASP A 575 2.92 33.87 10.92
CA ASP A 575 1.48 33.60 11.05
C ASP A 575 0.65 34.18 9.89
N TYR A 576 1.07 33.85 8.66
CA TYR A 576 0.39 34.23 7.43
C TYR A 576 -1.07 33.73 7.41
N ASP A 577 -1.94 34.45 6.71
CA ASP A 577 -3.29 33.94 6.46
C ASP A 577 -3.26 32.81 5.43
N GLU A 578 -4.01 31.76 5.72
CA GLU A 578 -4.13 30.59 4.84
C GLU A 578 -5.00 30.95 3.64
N ALA A 579 -4.52 30.72 2.42
CA ALA A 579 -5.36 30.89 1.23
C ALA A 579 -6.46 29.81 1.15
N GLU A 580 -6.20 28.63 1.70
CA GLU A 580 -7.15 27.50 1.76
C GLU A 580 -7.17 26.85 3.16
N PRO A 581 -7.94 27.41 4.12
CA PRO A 581 -8.08 26.82 5.47
C PRO A 581 -8.65 25.39 5.47
N GLY A 582 -9.31 24.98 4.38
CA GLY A 582 -9.81 23.62 4.14
C GLY A 582 -8.85 22.71 3.35
N MET A 583 -7.58 23.07 3.21
CA MET A 583 -6.56 22.30 2.48
C MET A 583 -6.52 20.82 2.93
N SER A 584 -6.36 19.92 1.96
CA SER A 584 -6.25 18.47 2.17
C SER A 584 -4.98 18.04 2.94
N HIS A 585 -3.88 18.78 2.79
CA HIS A 585 -2.67 18.54 3.57
C HIS A 585 -2.79 19.06 5.01
N MET A 586 -2.22 18.29 5.94
CA MET A 586 -2.10 18.60 7.37
C MET A 586 -0.62 18.55 7.79
N SER A 587 0.26 19.09 6.94
CA SER A 587 1.72 18.96 7.02
C SER A 587 2.31 19.53 8.32
N GLN A 588 1.68 20.54 8.93
CA GLN A 588 2.06 21.03 10.27
C GLN A 588 1.75 20.05 11.41
N LEU A 589 0.99 18.99 11.14
CA LEU A 589 0.62 17.92 12.09
C LEU A 589 1.43 16.64 11.90
N LEU A 590 2.49 16.65 11.08
CA LEU A 590 3.42 15.52 10.92
C LEU A 590 3.92 14.98 12.27
N GLY A 591 4.19 15.89 13.22
CA GLY A 591 4.59 15.58 14.60
C GLY A 591 3.56 14.78 15.41
N ALA A 592 2.28 14.85 15.05
CA ALA A 592 1.19 14.07 15.66
C ALA A 592 0.90 12.78 14.90
N TYR A 593 1.03 12.76 13.57
CA TYR A 593 1.04 11.54 12.76
C TYR A 593 1.77 11.78 11.42
N PRO A 594 2.73 10.94 11.01
CA PRO A 594 3.08 9.63 11.60
C PRO A 594 4.06 9.68 12.77
N LEU A 595 4.72 10.82 13.04
CA LEU A 595 5.73 10.95 14.10
C LEU A 595 5.12 10.97 15.52
N ALA A 596 5.92 11.32 16.53
CA ALA A 596 5.55 11.34 17.94
C ALA A 596 6.13 12.56 18.70
N ASP A 597 6.32 13.69 18.02
CA ASP A 597 6.75 14.97 18.61
C ASP A 597 5.59 15.77 19.22
N ILE A 598 4.35 15.44 18.85
CA ILE A 598 3.12 15.95 19.48
C ILE A 598 2.34 14.77 20.03
N THR A 599 2.30 14.66 21.36
CA THR A 599 1.67 13.56 22.11
C THR A 599 0.93 14.13 23.33
N PRO A 600 0.03 13.36 24.00
CA PRO A 600 -0.70 13.83 25.17
C PRO A 600 0.18 14.24 26.35
N ALA A 601 1.48 13.86 26.34
CA ALA A 601 2.47 14.30 27.33
C ALA A 601 2.67 15.82 27.36
N ASN A 602 2.42 16.53 26.25
CA ASN A 602 2.36 17.99 26.20
C ASN A 602 0.96 18.41 25.78
N GLN A 603 0.06 18.53 26.75
CA GLN A 603 -1.35 18.88 26.53
C GLN A 603 -1.51 20.21 25.76
N THR A 604 -0.58 21.16 25.89
CA THR A 604 -0.61 22.44 25.18
C THR A 604 -0.43 22.25 23.67
N THR A 605 0.65 21.61 23.22
CA THR A 605 0.87 21.38 21.77
C THR A 605 -0.11 20.36 21.20
N PHE A 606 -0.57 19.40 22.00
CA PHE A 606 -1.62 18.45 21.63
C PHE A 606 -2.96 19.15 21.37
N ASN A 607 -3.37 20.09 22.24
CA ASN A 607 -4.58 20.90 22.04
C ASN A 607 -4.46 21.83 20.81
N TRP A 608 -3.27 22.37 20.52
CA TRP A 608 -3.03 23.12 19.28
C TRP A 608 -3.21 22.24 18.04
N ALA A 609 -2.72 20.99 18.07
CA ALA A 609 -2.85 20.05 16.96
C ALA A 609 -4.31 19.63 16.71
N ILE A 610 -5.08 19.37 17.77
CA ILE A 610 -6.53 19.14 17.70
C ILE A 610 -7.25 20.38 17.12
N SER A 611 -6.85 21.59 17.53
CA SER A 611 -7.44 22.84 17.03
C SER A 611 -7.18 23.03 15.53
N SER A 612 -5.96 22.72 15.05
CA SER A 612 -5.65 22.72 13.61
C SER A 612 -6.45 21.67 12.83
N LEU A 613 -6.61 20.44 13.36
CA LEU A 613 -7.45 19.41 12.71
C LEU A 613 -8.91 19.86 12.62
N ASN A 614 -9.47 20.39 13.71
CA ASN A 614 -10.84 20.90 13.74
C ASN A 614 -11.02 22.09 12.78
N ARG A 615 -10.04 23.00 12.69
CA ARG A 615 -10.05 24.11 11.72
C ARG A 615 -10.01 23.61 10.27
N ARG A 616 -9.15 22.64 9.95
CA ARG A 616 -9.15 21.95 8.64
C ARG A 616 -10.53 21.38 8.35
N LEU A 617 -11.11 20.59 9.25
CA LEU A 617 -12.40 19.92 9.05
C LEU A 617 -13.61 20.87 8.95
N SER A 618 -13.62 21.98 9.69
CA SER A 618 -14.70 22.97 9.63
C SER A 618 -14.76 23.75 8.30
N ASN A 619 -13.62 23.87 7.60
CA ASN A 619 -13.52 24.54 6.30
C ASN A 619 -13.52 23.54 5.14
N ALA A 620 -12.94 22.35 5.33
CA ALA A 620 -12.87 21.28 4.34
C ALA A 620 -14.20 20.52 4.24
N ARG A 621 -15.11 21.00 3.38
CA ARG A 621 -16.33 20.27 3.00
C ARG A 621 -16.01 19.02 2.17
N GLY A 622 -15.50 18.00 2.85
CA GLY A 622 -15.56 16.62 2.37
C GLY A 622 -14.33 16.06 1.66
N SER A 623 -13.11 16.39 2.08
CA SER A 623 -11.88 15.75 1.56
C SER A 623 -12.01 14.22 1.56
N ILE A 624 -11.77 13.59 0.41
CA ILE A 624 -11.87 12.15 0.12
C ILE A 624 -10.49 11.57 -0.19
N GLY A 625 -10.27 10.28 0.03
CA GLY A 625 -9.00 9.61 -0.29
C GLY A 625 -7.95 9.76 0.81
N TRP A 626 -6.68 9.91 0.45
CA TRP A 626 -5.58 10.00 1.43
C TRP A 626 -5.73 11.11 2.49
N PRO A 627 -6.36 12.27 2.24
CA PRO A 627 -6.57 13.30 3.28
C PRO A 627 -7.47 12.76 4.40
N ARG A 628 -8.53 12.03 4.03
CA ARG A 628 -9.48 11.44 5.00
C ARG A 628 -8.84 10.29 5.77
N ALA A 629 -7.99 9.51 5.12
CA ALA A 629 -7.17 8.49 5.76
C ALA A 629 -6.22 9.09 6.82
N TRP A 630 -5.56 10.21 6.50
CA TRP A 630 -4.70 10.94 7.46
C TRP A 630 -5.52 11.56 8.59
N VAL A 631 -6.72 12.10 8.31
CA VAL A 631 -7.69 12.53 9.34
C VAL A 631 -8.04 11.39 10.28
N MET A 632 -8.31 10.17 9.79
CA MET A 632 -8.61 9.01 10.63
C MET A 632 -7.42 8.63 11.54
N ALA A 633 -6.19 8.68 11.01
CA ALA A 633 -4.99 8.40 11.79
C ALA A 633 -4.72 9.46 12.88
N LEU A 634 -4.94 10.75 12.56
CA LEU A 634 -4.85 11.86 13.51
C LEU A 634 -5.97 11.78 14.57
N ALA A 635 -7.21 11.55 14.18
CA ALA A 635 -8.35 11.36 15.08
C ALA A 635 -8.10 10.22 16.08
N ALA A 636 -7.51 9.11 15.63
CA ALA A 636 -7.11 8.02 16.51
C ALA A 636 -6.03 8.45 17.51
N ARG A 637 -4.98 9.16 17.07
CA ARG A 637 -3.93 9.74 17.95
C ARG A 637 -4.49 10.76 18.96
N PHE A 638 -5.57 11.45 18.61
CA PHE A 638 -6.26 12.41 19.47
C PHE A 638 -7.39 11.81 20.32
N PHE A 639 -7.52 10.47 20.35
CA PHE A 639 -8.54 9.74 21.10
C PHE A 639 -10.00 10.11 20.73
N GLN A 640 -10.26 10.35 19.44
CA GLN A 640 -11.55 10.76 18.89
C GLN A 640 -12.26 9.60 18.13
N PRO A 641 -12.85 8.61 18.82
CA PRO A 641 -13.46 7.42 18.19
C PRO A 641 -14.55 7.75 17.16
N ASP A 642 -15.38 8.75 17.44
CA ASP A 642 -16.51 9.08 16.57
C ASP A 642 -16.04 9.67 15.23
N LEU A 643 -14.96 10.46 15.22
CA LEU A 643 -14.35 10.98 13.99
C LEU A 643 -13.65 9.87 13.19
N VAL A 644 -13.06 8.85 13.85
CA VAL A 644 -12.60 7.63 13.17
C VAL A 644 -13.78 6.93 12.49
N SER A 645 -14.88 6.67 13.20
CA SER A 645 -16.06 5.99 12.64
C SER A 645 -16.69 6.76 11.48
N GLN A 646 -16.78 8.09 11.58
CA GLN A 646 -17.24 8.95 10.49
C GLN A 646 -16.31 8.85 9.27
N GLY A 647 -14.99 8.84 9.49
CA GLY A 647 -14.00 8.65 8.44
C GLY A 647 -14.16 7.34 7.68
N VAL A 648 -14.40 6.22 8.39
CA VAL A 648 -14.65 4.89 7.78
C VAL A 648 -15.84 4.90 6.85
N VAL A 649 -17.00 5.39 7.32
CA VAL A 649 -18.23 5.48 6.53
C VAL A 649 -18.04 6.43 5.34
N TYR A 650 -17.36 7.56 5.55
CA TYR A 650 -17.12 8.56 4.52
C TYR A 650 -16.20 8.04 3.40
N GLN A 651 -15.11 7.32 3.73
CA GLN A 651 -14.24 6.71 2.73
C GLN A 651 -15.01 5.70 1.87
N LEU A 652 -15.70 4.75 2.51
CA LEU A 652 -16.44 3.71 1.79
C LEU A 652 -17.50 4.30 0.85
N GLN A 653 -18.20 5.37 1.24
CA GLN A 653 -19.27 5.96 0.43
C GLN A 653 -18.88 7.07 -0.55
N LYS A 654 -17.75 7.75 -0.33
CA LYS A 654 -17.37 8.96 -1.10
C LYS A 654 -16.01 8.87 -1.78
N ALA A 655 -15.14 7.97 -1.33
CA ALA A 655 -13.81 7.77 -1.89
C ALA A 655 -13.65 6.39 -2.54
N TYR A 656 -14.38 5.35 -2.14
CA TYR A 656 -14.19 4.00 -2.69
C TYR A 656 -15.22 3.69 -3.78
N ARG A 657 -14.78 3.06 -4.88
CA ARG A 657 -15.66 2.58 -5.94
C ARG A 657 -16.48 1.39 -5.39
N PRO A 658 -17.83 1.46 -5.33
CA PRO A 658 -18.63 0.43 -4.64
C PRO A 658 -18.50 -0.98 -5.22
N THR A 659 -18.13 -1.10 -6.49
CA THR A 659 -17.97 -2.39 -7.18
C THR A 659 -16.70 -3.15 -6.80
N SER A 660 -15.63 -2.45 -6.39
CA SER A 660 -14.25 -2.97 -6.32
C SER A 660 -13.44 -2.57 -5.07
N MET A 661 -13.96 -1.65 -4.24
CA MET A 661 -13.24 -1.00 -3.13
C MET A 661 -11.95 -0.24 -3.51
N MET A 662 -11.64 -0.08 -4.80
CA MET A 662 -10.56 0.82 -5.24
C MET A 662 -10.83 2.24 -4.73
N ASN A 663 -9.83 2.91 -4.18
CA ASN A 663 -9.95 4.33 -3.83
C ASN A 663 -9.83 5.24 -5.06
N VAL A 664 -10.92 5.94 -5.37
CA VAL A 664 -11.14 6.78 -6.55
C VAL A 664 -11.46 8.21 -6.13
N GLY A 665 -11.05 9.22 -6.90
CA GLY A 665 -11.33 10.60 -6.55
C GLY A 665 -10.77 11.58 -7.56
N ALA A 666 -11.63 12.44 -8.12
CA ALA A 666 -11.24 13.41 -9.13
C ALA A 666 -10.05 14.27 -8.65
N PRO A 667 -9.01 14.48 -9.47
CA PRO A 667 -8.92 14.14 -10.90
C PRO A 667 -8.50 12.70 -11.24
N ALA A 668 -8.14 11.84 -10.26
CA ALA A 668 -7.60 10.51 -10.53
C ALA A 668 -8.66 9.40 -10.60
N GLN A 669 -8.43 8.44 -11.51
CA GLN A 669 -9.24 7.23 -11.60
C GLN A 669 -9.06 6.36 -10.36
N PHE A 670 -7.82 6.02 -9.98
CA PHE A 670 -7.46 5.25 -8.78
C PHE A 670 -6.19 5.82 -8.16
N GLN A 671 -6.14 5.85 -6.82
CA GLN A 671 -4.93 6.07 -6.01
C GLN A 671 -4.97 5.08 -4.82
N ILE A 672 -3.94 4.27 -4.63
CA ILE A 672 -3.92 3.18 -3.64
C ILE A 672 -3.68 3.68 -2.20
N ASP A 673 -3.13 4.89 -2.08
CA ASP A 673 -2.69 5.52 -0.82
C ASP A 673 -3.77 5.54 0.26
N ALA A 674 -5.02 5.81 -0.08
CA ALA A 674 -6.11 5.85 0.90
C ALA A 674 -6.62 4.47 1.31
N ASN A 675 -6.40 3.42 0.52
CA ASN A 675 -6.64 2.05 0.98
C ASN A 675 -5.64 1.75 2.11
N PHE A 676 -4.35 2.01 1.90
CA PHE A 676 -3.30 1.80 2.90
C PHE A 676 -3.41 2.74 4.11
N GLY A 677 -3.62 4.04 3.90
CA GLY A 677 -3.73 5.02 4.98
C GLY A 677 -4.95 4.80 5.87
N SER A 678 -6.08 4.35 5.29
CA SER A 678 -7.28 4.02 6.10
C SER A 678 -7.02 2.80 6.98
N ALA A 679 -6.18 1.84 6.53
CA ALA A 679 -5.66 0.76 7.37
C ALA A 679 -4.95 1.28 8.62
N ALA A 680 -4.11 2.32 8.49
CA ALA A 680 -3.53 2.97 9.66
C ALA A 680 -4.62 3.58 10.57
N GLY A 681 -5.63 4.25 10.01
CA GLY A 681 -6.77 4.77 10.77
C GLY A 681 -7.51 3.71 11.60
N TRP A 682 -7.90 2.58 10.99
CA TRP A 682 -8.52 1.45 11.70
C TRP A 682 -7.60 0.89 12.79
N LEU A 683 -6.33 0.62 12.48
CA LEU A 683 -5.39 -0.03 13.39
C LEU A 683 -5.01 0.88 14.58
N ARG A 684 -4.84 2.19 14.37
CA ARG A 684 -4.52 3.15 15.45
C ARG A 684 -5.68 3.42 16.40
N ALA A 685 -6.93 3.12 16.02
CA ALA A 685 -8.05 3.16 16.95
C ALA A 685 -8.00 2.00 17.98
N LEU A 686 -7.42 0.87 17.58
CA LEU A 686 -7.33 -0.37 18.36
C LEU A 686 -6.03 -0.47 19.17
N LEU A 687 -4.90 -0.02 18.61
CA LEU A 687 -3.60 -0.11 19.24
C LEU A 687 -2.68 1.05 18.86
N GLN A 688 -2.06 1.68 19.86
CA GLN A 688 -0.98 2.64 19.67
C GLN A 688 0.24 2.26 20.50
N SER A 689 1.42 2.54 19.98
CA SER A 689 2.69 2.27 20.64
C SER A 689 3.71 3.33 20.25
N HIS A 690 3.33 4.61 20.35
CA HIS A 690 4.07 5.75 19.78
C HIS A 690 4.65 6.70 20.82
N GLU A 691 4.19 6.60 22.05
CA GLU A 691 4.79 7.29 23.19
C GLU A 691 5.84 6.38 23.84
N TRP A 692 6.79 7.01 24.52
CA TRP A 692 7.73 6.32 25.39
C TRP A 692 7.70 6.94 26.78
N LEU A 693 8.12 6.16 27.76
CA LEU A 693 8.39 6.58 29.12
C LEU A 693 9.89 6.45 29.37
N ALA A 694 10.46 7.37 30.15
CA ALA A 694 11.89 7.38 30.45
C ALA A 694 12.30 6.13 31.26
N ALA A 695 13.57 5.72 31.14
CA ALA A 695 14.10 4.47 31.70
C ALA A 695 13.83 4.30 33.22
N ASP A 696 13.95 5.42 33.93
CA ASP A 696 13.75 5.65 35.37
C ASP A 696 12.28 5.66 35.81
N SER A 697 11.32 5.60 34.89
CA SER A 697 9.89 5.63 35.23
C SER A 697 9.48 4.45 36.11
N THR A 698 8.70 4.76 37.15
CA THR A 698 8.10 3.83 38.12
C THR A 698 6.58 4.01 38.18
N ALA A 699 5.86 3.07 38.80
CA ALA A 699 4.39 3.10 38.82
C ALA A 699 3.80 4.34 39.53
N THR A 700 4.57 4.98 40.41
CA THR A 700 4.21 6.21 41.14
C THR A 700 4.89 7.47 40.58
N SER A 701 5.77 7.34 39.59
CA SER A 701 6.49 8.46 38.96
C SER A 701 6.79 8.11 37.49
N LEU A 702 5.80 8.39 36.63
CA LEU A 702 5.88 8.16 35.19
C LEU A 702 6.32 9.45 34.48
N ARG A 703 7.40 9.38 33.69
CA ARG A 703 7.94 10.53 32.95
C ARG A 703 7.98 10.22 31.46
N SER A 704 7.35 11.04 30.63
CA SER A 704 7.38 10.90 29.17
C SER A 704 8.80 11.03 28.61
N ALA A 705 9.07 10.31 27.52
CA ALA A 705 10.32 10.38 26.75
C ALA A 705 10.04 10.58 25.25
N SER A 706 11.01 11.14 24.54
CA SER A 706 10.97 11.53 23.13
C SER A 706 12.07 10.83 22.31
N TYR A 707 12.07 11.02 20.98
CA TYR A 707 13.22 10.69 20.13
C TYR A 707 14.52 11.30 20.69
N GLY A 708 15.61 10.53 20.74
CA GLY A 708 16.88 10.93 21.34
C GLY A 708 17.05 10.56 22.82
N ASP A 709 15.96 10.31 23.57
CA ASP A 709 16.08 9.97 25.01
C ASP A 709 16.57 8.53 25.21
N ALA A 710 17.74 8.37 25.84
CA ALA A 710 18.38 7.09 26.07
C ALA A 710 17.58 6.16 27.01
N GLY A 711 17.60 4.85 26.73
CA GLY A 711 17.01 3.80 27.57
C GLY A 711 15.49 3.82 27.72
N ARG A 712 14.78 4.67 26.97
CA ARG A 712 13.32 4.83 27.07
C ARG A 712 12.55 3.56 26.70
N VAL A 713 11.40 3.36 27.35
CA VAL A 713 10.55 2.17 27.28
C VAL A 713 9.25 2.52 26.56
N THR A 714 8.83 1.71 25.57
CA THR A 714 7.59 1.97 24.82
C THR A 714 6.34 1.90 25.70
N LEU A 715 5.41 2.83 25.50
CA LEU A 715 4.06 2.80 26.04
C LEU A 715 3.08 2.22 25.00
N ILE A 716 2.46 1.09 25.33
CA ILE A 716 1.42 0.43 24.53
C ILE A 716 0.04 0.88 25.07
N ARG A 717 -0.76 1.52 24.23
CA ARG A 717 -2.16 1.89 24.50
C ARG A 717 -3.11 0.89 23.85
N LEU A 718 -3.91 0.22 24.69
CA LEU A 718 -4.97 -0.70 24.29
C LEU A 718 -6.27 0.09 24.04
N LEU A 719 -6.95 -0.16 22.92
CA LEU A 719 -8.23 0.45 22.55
C LEU A 719 -8.29 2.00 22.72
N PRO A 720 -7.28 2.78 22.28
CA PRO A 720 -7.17 4.22 22.53
C PRO A 720 -8.29 5.06 21.90
N ALA A 721 -8.92 4.59 20.82
CA ALA A 721 -10.03 5.28 20.16
C ALA A 721 -11.04 4.30 19.51
N LEU A 722 -11.33 3.16 20.17
CA LEU A 722 -12.29 2.16 19.68
C LEU A 722 -13.69 2.80 19.52
N PRO A 723 -14.30 2.79 18.31
CA PRO A 723 -15.64 3.33 18.14
C PRO A 723 -16.74 2.45 18.71
N LYS A 724 -17.70 3.08 19.40
CA LYS A 724 -18.90 2.44 19.96
C LYS A 724 -19.71 1.70 18.89
N THR A 725 -19.74 2.24 17.66
CA THR A 725 -20.39 1.65 16.48
C THR A 725 -19.81 0.28 16.10
N TRP A 726 -18.53 0.03 16.34
CA TRP A 726 -17.91 -1.26 16.06
C TRP A 726 -18.29 -2.24 17.18
N ALA A 727 -18.07 -1.86 18.44
CA ALA A 727 -18.42 -2.70 19.59
C ALA A 727 -19.90 -3.11 19.64
N ALA A 728 -20.82 -2.19 19.31
CA ALA A 728 -22.27 -2.44 19.40
C ALA A 728 -22.78 -3.65 18.58
N ASN A 729 -22.00 -4.15 17.60
CA ASN A 729 -22.38 -5.29 16.75
C ASN A 729 -22.00 -6.67 17.34
N GLY A 730 -21.89 -6.77 18.66
CA GLY A 730 -21.61 -8.02 19.39
C GLY A 730 -20.21 -8.13 20.00
N GLY A 731 -19.50 -7.00 20.17
CA GLY A 731 -18.11 -6.97 20.59
C GLY A 731 -17.15 -7.16 19.41
N GLY A 732 -15.95 -7.66 19.67
CA GLY A 732 -14.96 -7.88 18.61
C GLY A 732 -13.58 -8.27 19.11
N PHE A 733 -12.66 -8.45 18.15
CA PHE A 733 -11.26 -8.75 18.41
C PHE A 733 -10.35 -8.20 17.32
N ALA A 734 -9.06 -8.07 17.64
CA ALA A 734 -7.99 -7.81 16.68
C ALA A 734 -6.73 -8.58 17.11
N ARG A 735 -6.26 -9.49 16.27
CA ARG A 735 -5.12 -10.39 16.54
C ARG A 735 -3.95 -10.07 15.63
N GLY A 736 -2.73 -10.37 16.07
CA GLY A 736 -1.53 -10.21 15.27
C GLY A 736 -1.10 -8.75 15.05
N LEU A 737 -1.58 -7.82 15.88
CA LEU A 737 -1.16 -6.43 15.80
C LEU A 737 0.29 -6.30 16.25
N ARG A 738 1.13 -5.54 15.53
CA ARG A 738 2.50 -5.25 15.97
C ARG A 738 2.56 -3.93 16.74
N ALA A 739 3.39 -3.92 17.78
CA ALA A 739 3.70 -2.74 18.58
C ALA A 739 5.22 -2.50 18.64
N ARG A 740 5.62 -1.24 18.80
CA ARG A 740 7.03 -0.83 18.95
C ARG A 740 7.65 -1.45 20.19
N GLY A 741 8.96 -1.68 20.16
CA GLY A 741 9.70 -2.49 21.12
C GLY A 741 9.71 -3.99 20.77
N GLY A 742 9.20 -4.39 19.60
CA GLY A 742 9.17 -5.79 19.18
C GLY A 742 8.13 -6.62 19.94
N PHE A 743 6.86 -6.24 19.84
CA PHE A 743 5.74 -6.99 20.45
C PHE A 743 4.66 -7.35 19.41
N GLN A 744 3.99 -8.47 19.64
CA GLN A 744 2.66 -8.77 19.09
C GLN A 744 1.60 -8.53 20.16
N VAL A 745 0.42 -8.05 19.76
CA VAL A 745 -0.74 -7.82 20.62
C VAL A 745 -2.00 -8.43 19.99
N ASP A 746 -2.71 -9.22 20.78
CA ASP A 746 -4.07 -9.68 20.48
C ASP A 746 -5.04 -9.00 21.46
N LEU A 747 -6.19 -8.54 20.99
CA LEU A 747 -7.20 -7.78 21.73
C LEU A 747 -8.58 -8.43 21.59
N VAL A 748 -9.37 -8.42 22.66
CA VAL A 748 -10.81 -8.81 22.67
C VAL A 748 -11.60 -7.79 23.49
N TRP A 749 -12.75 -7.37 22.98
CA TRP A 749 -13.67 -6.44 23.65
C TRP A 749 -15.13 -6.89 23.54
N ASP A 750 -15.95 -6.50 24.52
CA ASP A 750 -17.39 -6.80 24.55
C ASP A 750 -18.24 -5.76 23.79
N SER A 751 -19.57 -5.95 23.79
CA SER A 751 -20.51 -5.07 23.10
C SER A 751 -20.62 -3.65 23.65
N SER A 752 -20.07 -3.36 24.83
CA SER A 752 -19.92 -1.99 25.36
C SER A 752 -18.64 -1.31 24.87
N GLY A 753 -17.71 -2.08 24.27
CA GLY A 753 -16.36 -1.63 23.92
C GLY A 753 -15.37 -1.72 25.09
N SER A 754 -15.70 -2.47 26.15
CA SER A 754 -14.80 -2.67 27.29
C SER A 754 -13.83 -3.82 27.01
N LEU A 755 -12.59 -3.68 27.49
CA LEU A 755 -11.54 -4.67 27.29
C LEU A 755 -11.86 -5.95 28.09
N GLN A 756 -12.02 -7.06 27.37
CA GLN A 756 -12.20 -8.39 27.97
C GLN A 756 -10.83 -9.07 28.20
N SER A 757 -9.96 -9.05 27.19
CA SER A 757 -8.58 -9.51 27.33
C SER A 757 -7.64 -8.86 26.32
N ALA A 758 -6.38 -8.65 26.70
CA ALA A 758 -5.30 -8.41 25.75
C ALA A 758 -4.11 -9.34 26.04
N ASN A 759 -3.63 -10.08 25.04
CA ASN A 759 -2.40 -10.87 25.15
C ASN A 759 -1.26 -10.12 24.45
N ILE A 760 -0.18 -9.82 25.17
CA ILE A 760 0.99 -9.11 24.64
C ILE A 760 2.19 -10.06 24.66
N THR A 761 2.66 -10.46 23.48
CA THR A 761 3.80 -11.37 23.30
C THR A 761 5.06 -10.57 23.00
N SER A 762 6.11 -10.72 23.81
CA SER A 762 7.42 -10.09 23.56
C SER A 762 8.22 -10.89 22.54
N LEU A 763 8.53 -10.29 21.39
CA LEU A 763 9.29 -10.89 20.29
C LEU A 763 10.79 -10.54 20.36
N SER A 764 11.13 -9.52 21.13
CA SER A 764 12.50 -9.00 21.33
C SER A 764 13.07 -9.31 22.72
N GLY A 765 12.23 -9.48 23.74
CA GLY A 765 12.64 -9.46 25.16
C GLY A 765 12.70 -8.06 25.79
N SER A 766 12.30 -7.01 25.05
CA SER A 766 12.22 -5.64 25.58
C SER A 766 11.18 -5.50 26.68
N PRO A 767 11.33 -4.54 27.62
CA PRO A 767 10.25 -4.11 28.50
C PRO A 767 9.23 -3.22 27.76
N ALA A 768 8.01 -3.16 28.28
CA ALA A 768 6.99 -2.19 27.87
C ALA A 768 6.19 -1.67 29.06
N TRP A 769 5.59 -0.51 28.89
CA TRP A 769 4.47 -0.04 29.70
C TRP A 769 3.16 -0.26 28.94
N VAL A 770 2.09 -0.56 29.66
CA VAL A 770 0.76 -0.81 29.07
C VAL A 770 -0.29 0.05 29.77
N THR A 771 -1.22 0.61 29.01
CA THR A 771 -2.37 1.38 29.50
C THR A 771 -3.61 1.11 28.65
N LEU A 772 -4.81 1.31 29.22
CA LEU A 772 -6.07 1.33 28.48
C LEU A 772 -6.42 2.76 28.04
N GLY A 773 -6.99 2.90 26.85
CA GLY A 773 -7.58 4.15 26.37
C GLY A 773 -6.62 5.33 26.26
N GLY A 774 -7.21 6.52 26.34
CA GLY A 774 -6.52 7.83 26.34
C GLY A 774 -6.00 8.28 27.71
N ASN A 775 -5.71 7.38 28.66
CA ASN A 775 -5.14 7.76 29.96
C ASN A 775 -3.90 8.67 29.77
N LEU A 776 -3.90 9.87 30.34
CA LEU A 776 -2.72 10.75 30.31
C LEU A 776 -1.61 10.15 31.19
N ILE A 777 -0.35 10.31 30.79
CA ILE A 777 0.80 9.78 31.54
C ILE A 777 0.79 10.35 32.97
N GLY A 778 0.80 9.46 33.97
CA GLY A 778 0.71 9.84 35.40
C GLY A 778 -0.71 10.05 35.94
N SER A 779 -1.76 9.96 35.11
CA SER A 779 -3.16 10.11 35.57
C SER A 779 -3.73 8.83 36.20
N ALA A 780 -4.63 9.01 37.17
CA ALA A 780 -5.42 7.93 37.79
C ALA A 780 -6.59 7.47 36.88
N GLY A 781 -6.29 7.18 35.61
CA GLY A 781 -7.26 6.75 34.60
C GLY A 781 -7.74 5.30 34.76
N LYS A 782 -8.36 4.75 33.71
CA LYS A 782 -8.89 3.38 33.75
C LYS A 782 -7.77 2.38 34.05
N ALA A 783 -7.92 1.59 35.10
CA ALA A 783 -6.95 0.59 35.51
C ALA A 783 -7.06 -0.70 34.69
N ILE A 784 -5.91 -1.34 34.47
CA ILE A 784 -5.78 -2.69 33.91
C ILE A 784 -4.99 -3.56 34.88
N LYS A 785 -5.14 -4.88 34.77
CA LYS A 785 -4.47 -5.88 35.59
C LYS A 785 -3.79 -6.90 34.69
N VAL A 786 -2.50 -7.16 34.92
CA VAL A 786 -1.82 -8.31 34.32
C VAL A 786 -2.07 -9.56 35.17
N VAL A 787 -2.40 -10.68 34.54
CA VAL A 787 -2.67 -11.95 35.23
C VAL A 787 -1.42 -12.39 36.00
N GLY A 788 -1.57 -12.67 37.30
CA GLY A 788 -0.46 -13.05 38.19
C GLY A 788 0.45 -11.89 38.61
N GLY A 789 0.15 -10.64 38.25
CA GLY A 789 0.97 -9.47 38.59
C GLY A 789 0.17 -8.26 39.03
N SER A 790 0.71 -7.06 38.77
CA SER A 790 0.20 -5.79 39.26
C SER A 790 -1.00 -5.24 38.47
N SER A 791 -1.70 -4.30 39.10
CA SER A 791 -2.83 -3.57 38.54
C SER A 791 -2.68 -2.06 38.72
N GLY A 792 -3.12 -1.27 37.75
CA GLY A 792 -3.10 0.19 37.80
C GLY A 792 -3.42 0.83 36.45
N PRO A 793 -3.48 2.18 36.37
CA PRO A 793 -3.71 2.89 35.10
C PRO A 793 -2.57 2.68 34.09
N PHE A 794 -1.36 2.39 34.59
CA PHE A 794 -0.17 2.03 33.81
C PHE A 794 0.53 0.84 34.48
N VAL A 795 0.84 -0.20 33.71
CA VAL A 795 1.50 -1.42 34.22
C VAL A 795 2.75 -1.70 33.38
N LYS A 796 3.90 -1.92 34.04
CA LYS A 796 5.17 -2.28 33.39
C LYS A 796 5.27 -3.80 33.27
N VAL A 797 5.63 -4.28 32.09
CA VAL A 797 5.96 -5.70 31.84
C VAL A 797 7.39 -5.82 31.29
N SER A 798 8.04 -6.91 31.66
CA SER A 798 9.38 -7.28 31.20
C SER A 798 9.54 -8.79 31.35
N GLY A 799 10.24 -9.41 30.42
CA GLY A 799 10.42 -10.87 30.34
C GLY A 799 11.17 -11.26 29.08
N ALA A 800 11.65 -12.49 29.02
CA ALA A 800 12.40 -13.00 27.88
C ALA A 800 11.57 -13.02 26.58
N LYS A 801 12.25 -13.08 25.43
CA LYS A 801 11.62 -13.36 24.13
C LYS A 801 10.75 -14.61 24.20
N GLY A 802 9.50 -14.51 23.74
CA GLY A 802 8.48 -15.55 23.87
C GLY A 802 7.55 -15.39 25.08
N SER A 803 7.83 -14.49 26.01
CA SER A 803 6.93 -14.20 27.15
C SER A 803 5.59 -13.62 26.67
N VAL A 804 4.49 -14.11 27.22
CA VAL A 804 3.12 -13.62 26.96
C VAL A 804 2.56 -13.00 28.24
N PHE A 805 2.07 -11.77 28.15
CA PHE A 805 1.43 -11.05 29.25
C PHE A 805 -0.06 -10.89 28.95
N THR A 806 -0.93 -11.59 29.69
CA THR A 806 -2.39 -11.45 29.57
C THR A 806 -2.87 -10.34 30.48
N PHE A 807 -3.53 -9.34 29.91
CA PHE A 807 -4.16 -8.20 30.57
C PHE A 807 -5.68 -8.32 30.55
N THR A 808 -6.29 -7.79 31.62
CA THR A 808 -7.75 -7.69 31.82
C THR A 808 -8.08 -6.28 32.34
N LEU A 809 -9.36 -5.88 32.28
CA LEU A 809 -9.84 -4.75 33.07
C LEU A 809 -9.67 -5.08 34.57
N ALA A 810 -9.25 -4.10 35.38
CA ALA A 810 -8.95 -4.31 36.81
C ALA A 810 -10.21 -4.29 37.69
#